data_AF-A0A7X9PLS8-F1
#
_entry.id   AF-A0A7X9PLS8-F1
#
_cell.length_a   1.000
_cell.length_b   1.000
_cell.length_c   1.000
_cell.angle_alpha   90.00
_cell.angle_beta   90.00
_cell.angle_gamma   90.00
#
_symmetry.space_group_name_H-M   'P 1'
#
loop_
_entity.id
_entity.type
_entity.pdbx_description
1 polymer ?
#
loop_
_entity_poly.entity_id
_entity_poly.type
_entity_poly.pdbx_seq_one_letter_code
_entity_poly.pdbx_strand_id
1 'polypeptide(L)'
;MASIPQGQTGLFPEASLMDTIIIGKKRARLAWYTIDPSVFYRNNSTTPSYIKDGPDQINHLTREVYERELWPNKQLPNGQPSYISVLNLAYFPKERGMYNYSLDVDANGNLLNPQRCWGGIMRKIDMNDFEAANYEFIEFWMMDPFVYDTTHTGGYLYFNLGDISEDVLKDGRKSFENGFPTPQQTPLIDTTSWGRVPLVQSVVNAFDNTEANRPYQDIGLDGLSDNDERSFYNWFLDSLQAKFGAQSMAYQLAYNDPASDDYHFYRGGDLDQQQVGIIGRYKKYNGMEGNSPTDAQSNEPYSTAATTMPNTEDINRDNTLSESENYFQYKVAIKRNQLQVGENYIVDEVTGTNKNGEPVKWYQFKIPLAEPDSTIGNIQDFKSIRFMRMFLRGFENDVILRFAKLDIVRDEWRKYNSSMLEAGPYLPSEPNDCSFDISAVNIEENGSKKPVNYVLPPGVSRVIDPSNPQLRQLNEQAMVLKVCELADGDARAAYKNINLDVRQYEKLQLFVHAEAMQGRSISDNDLCIFVRLGSDYQNNYYEYEIPLKLTPYGTYDNENENHRKIVWPEANMFDFKFNELSHVKQLRNDAIRTGNGNYSYTSLFSIEDASHKRISVVGNPNLSNVKTIMIGIRNRSKNNNSMADDGLPKCVEVWVNELRLSNFVENGGWAANLRTTARLADFGTVNLSGSTSRAGFGSIEKKVNERQKEDIYSYDVSTNLELGKFVPEKVKLSVPMFIGYNETVSNPQYNPLDPDIPFNV
;
A
#
# COMPACT_ATOMS: atom_id res chain seq x y z
N MET A 1 6.68 -17.66 13.97
CA MET A 1 5.95 -17.36 15.22
C MET A 1 6.14 -15.89 15.58
N ALA A 2 5.34 -15.33 16.50
CA ALA A 2 5.58 -14.02 17.11
C ALA A 2 5.93 -14.07 18.60
N SER A 3 6.69 -13.06 19.06
CA SER A 3 6.88 -12.73 20.48
C SER A 3 5.58 -12.28 21.12
N ILE A 4 5.48 -12.43 22.43
CA ILE A 4 4.31 -11.95 23.19
C ILE A 4 4.19 -10.43 23.11
N PRO A 5 3.00 -9.86 22.87
CA PRO A 5 2.85 -8.41 22.90
C PRO A 5 3.16 -7.81 24.26
N GLN A 6 4.17 -6.93 24.31
CA GLN A 6 4.58 -6.26 25.55
C GLN A 6 3.91 -4.90 25.68
N GLY A 7 3.99 -4.29 26.88
CA GLY A 7 3.43 -2.96 27.15
C GLY A 7 1.92 -2.90 27.32
N GLN A 8 1.21 -4.05 27.29
CA GLN A 8 -0.25 -4.13 27.39
C GLN A 8 -0.69 -4.91 28.63
N THR A 9 -0.44 -4.39 29.83
CA THR A 9 -0.71 -5.12 31.10
C THR A 9 -2.16 -5.60 31.26
N GLY A 10 -3.13 -4.90 30.68
CA GLY A 10 -4.53 -5.34 30.68
C GLY A 10 -4.79 -6.56 29.80
N LEU A 11 -4.05 -6.72 28.70
CA LEU A 11 -4.21 -7.84 27.78
C LEU A 11 -3.22 -8.98 28.09
N PHE A 12 -1.95 -8.65 28.28
CA PHE A 12 -0.84 -9.59 28.51
C PHE A 12 -0.09 -9.22 29.80
N PRO A 13 -0.67 -9.48 30.99
CA PRO A 13 -0.01 -9.19 32.25
C PRO A 13 1.30 -9.98 32.43
N GLU A 14 1.40 -11.18 31.86
CA GLU A 14 2.60 -12.02 31.88
C GLU A 14 3.76 -11.46 31.04
N ALA A 15 3.50 -10.54 30.10
CA ALA A 15 4.52 -10.01 29.21
C ALA A 15 5.57 -9.14 29.93
N SER A 16 5.34 -8.74 31.19
CA SER A 16 6.33 -8.01 32.01
C SER A 16 7.38 -8.92 32.65
N LEU A 17 7.16 -10.23 32.65
CA LEU A 17 8.13 -11.19 33.17
C LEU A 17 9.27 -11.38 32.17
N MET A 18 10.37 -11.97 32.62
CA MET A 18 11.55 -12.30 31.81
C MET A 18 12.07 -13.66 32.26
N ASP A 19 12.56 -14.47 31.31
CA ASP A 19 13.13 -15.79 31.55
C ASP A 19 12.23 -16.67 32.44
N THR A 20 10.97 -16.84 32.02
CA THR A 20 10.03 -17.73 32.72
C THR A 20 8.98 -18.31 31.78
N ILE A 21 8.75 -19.62 31.92
CA ILE A 21 7.73 -20.37 31.18
C ILE A 21 6.30 -19.85 31.34
N ILE A 22 6.02 -19.03 32.36
CA ILE A 22 4.68 -18.43 32.59
C ILE A 22 4.24 -17.62 31.37
N ILE A 23 5.18 -17.00 30.67
CA ILE A 23 4.94 -16.15 29.49
C ILE A 23 4.27 -16.96 28.35
N GLY A 24 4.63 -18.24 28.20
CA GLY A 24 4.13 -19.12 27.13
C GLY A 24 2.79 -19.78 27.43
N LYS A 25 2.34 -19.79 28.69
CA LYS A 25 1.16 -20.58 29.14
C LYS A 25 -0.16 -20.24 28.45
N LYS A 26 -0.27 -19.02 27.90
CA LYS A 26 -1.45 -18.55 27.17
C LYS A 26 -1.31 -18.63 25.65
N ARG A 27 -0.23 -19.19 25.12
CA ARG A 27 -0.07 -19.37 23.67
C ARG A 27 -0.86 -20.58 23.20
N ALA A 28 -1.88 -20.38 22.38
CA ALA A 28 -2.66 -21.44 21.78
C ALA A 28 -2.15 -21.77 20.37
N ARG A 29 -2.57 -22.93 19.83
CA ARG A 29 -2.17 -23.38 18.50
C ARG A 29 -2.70 -22.41 17.42
N LEU A 30 -1.78 -21.90 16.61
CA LEU A 30 -2.06 -21.16 15.39
C LEU A 30 -1.29 -21.82 14.26
N ALA A 31 -2.00 -22.16 13.18
CA ALA A 31 -1.39 -22.61 11.93
C ALA A 31 -1.61 -21.54 10.85
N TRP A 32 -0.55 -21.17 10.15
CA TRP A 32 -0.56 -20.23 9.03
C TRP A 32 -0.03 -20.92 7.77
N TYR A 33 -0.87 -21.01 6.74
CA TYR A 33 -0.54 -21.79 5.55
C TYR A 33 -1.34 -21.36 4.31
N THR A 34 -0.79 -21.73 3.16
CA THR A 34 -1.51 -21.74 1.88
C THR A 34 -1.69 -23.20 1.48
N ILE A 35 -2.92 -23.57 1.14
CA ILE A 35 -3.22 -24.95 0.72
C ILE A 35 -2.61 -25.18 -0.66
N ASP A 36 -1.80 -26.24 -0.79
CA ASP A 36 -1.15 -26.60 -2.04
C ASP A 36 -2.18 -27.10 -3.07
N PRO A 37 -2.43 -26.32 -4.14
CA PRO A 37 -3.45 -26.67 -5.11
C PRO A 37 -3.08 -27.91 -5.93
N SER A 38 -1.78 -28.14 -6.15
CA SER A 38 -1.27 -29.25 -6.96
C SER A 38 -1.53 -30.61 -6.31
N VAL A 39 -1.60 -30.62 -4.97
CA VAL A 39 -1.85 -31.82 -4.16
C VAL A 39 -3.34 -31.99 -3.90
N PHE A 40 -4.03 -30.94 -3.46
CA PHE A 40 -5.38 -31.09 -2.92
C PHE A 40 -6.52 -30.75 -3.87
N TYR A 41 -6.31 -30.07 -5.01
CA TYR A 41 -7.41 -29.65 -5.90
C TYR A 41 -7.34 -30.19 -7.33
N ARG A 42 -6.21 -30.75 -7.77
CA ARG A 42 -6.03 -31.26 -9.15
C ARG A 42 -6.47 -32.71 -9.35
N ASN A 43 -6.83 -33.43 -8.30
CA ASN A 43 -7.32 -34.82 -8.34
C ASN A 43 -6.41 -35.78 -9.12
N ASN A 44 -5.10 -35.55 -9.04
CA ASN A 44 -4.06 -36.35 -9.66
C ASN A 44 -3.62 -37.49 -8.71
N SER A 45 -2.51 -38.15 -9.03
CA SER A 45 -1.97 -39.25 -8.21
C SER A 45 -1.42 -38.83 -6.84
N THR A 46 -1.23 -37.53 -6.58
CA THR A 46 -0.77 -37.04 -5.26
C THR A 46 -1.91 -36.63 -4.35
N THR A 47 -3.14 -36.50 -4.87
CA THR A 47 -4.34 -36.24 -4.07
C THR A 47 -4.79 -37.51 -3.34
N PRO A 48 -4.89 -37.50 -2.00
CA PRO A 48 -5.40 -38.64 -1.24
C PRO A 48 -6.82 -39.03 -1.69
N SER A 49 -7.08 -40.32 -1.84
CA SER A 49 -8.32 -40.83 -2.46
C SER A 49 -9.59 -40.44 -1.72
N TYR A 50 -9.53 -40.21 -0.40
CA TYR A 50 -10.65 -39.79 0.42
C TYR A 50 -10.90 -38.27 0.41
N ILE A 51 -9.94 -37.46 -0.04
CA ILE A 51 -10.08 -36.01 -0.25
C ILE A 51 -10.54 -35.73 -1.68
N LYS A 52 -10.09 -36.55 -2.64
CA LYS A 52 -10.43 -36.44 -4.06
C LYS A 52 -11.95 -36.45 -4.26
N ASP A 53 -12.47 -35.38 -4.87
CA ASP A 53 -13.91 -35.16 -5.11
C ASP A 53 -14.75 -35.25 -3.81
N GLY A 54 -14.12 -35.06 -2.66
CA GLY A 54 -14.71 -35.16 -1.34
C GLY A 54 -15.22 -33.82 -0.79
N PRO A 55 -15.83 -33.84 0.41
CA PRO A 55 -16.41 -32.65 1.03
C PRO A 55 -15.38 -31.55 1.31
N ASP A 56 -14.11 -31.90 1.58
CA ASP A 56 -13.03 -30.93 1.83
C ASP A 56 -12.74 -30.03 0.62
N GLN A 57 -12.95 -30.49 -0.60
CA GLN A 57 -12.73 -29.67 -1.80
C GLN A 57 -13.89 -28.71 -2.10
N ILE A 58 -15.03 -28.90 -1.44
CA ILE A 58 -16.26 -28.12 -1.60
C ILE A 58 -16.44 -27.16 -0.42
N ASN A 59 -15.99 -27.55 0.76
CA ASN A 59 -16.08 -26.79 2.00
C ASN A 59 -15.43 -25.40 1.85
N HIS A 60 -16.19 -24.35 2.20
CA HIS A 60 -15.74 -22.96 2.11
C HIS A 60 -14.45 -22.68 2.86
N LEU A 61 -14.14 -23.42 3.94
CA LEU A 61 -12.93 -23.23 4.74
C LEU A 61 -11.66 -23.82 4.09
N THR A 62 -11.82 -24.72 3.12
CA THR A 62 -10.72 -25.50 2.52
C THR A 62 -10.71 -25.56 1.02
N ARG A 63 -11.75 -25.07 0.33
CA ARG A 63 -11.80 -25.10 -1.15
C ARG A 63 -10.83 -24.13 -1.79
N GLU A 64 -10.52 -24.38 -3.06
CA GLU A 64 -9.87 -23.42 -3.95
C GLU A 64 -10.79 -22.19 -4.17
N VAL A 65 -10.19 -21.01 -4.18
CA VAL A 65 -10.88 -19.73 -4.41
C VAL A 65 -10.40 -19.18 -5.75
N TYR A 66 -11.34 -18.88 -6.65
CA TYR A 66 -11.02 -18.35 -7.97
C TYR A 66 -10.98 -16.83 -7.96
N GLU A 67 -10.12 -16.25 -8.78
CA GLU A 67 -9.97 -14.79 -8.87
C GLU A 67 -11.27 -14.11 -9.32
N ARG A 68 -12.01 -14.76 -10.22
CA ARG A 68 -13.33 -14.31 -10.68
C ARG A 68 -14.44 -14.34 -9.62
N GLU A 69 -14.21 -15.02 -8.50
CA GLU A 69 -15.17 -15.04 -7.40
C GLU A 69 -15.21 -13.70 -6.67
N LEU A 70 -14.03 -13.09 -6.43
CA LEU A 70 -13.93 -11.76 -5.84
C LEU A 70 -14.01 -10.67 -6.91
N TRP A 71 -13.43 -10.93 -8.09
CA TRP A 71 -13.26 -9.94 -9.16
C TRP A 71 -13.80 -10.47 -10.49
N PRO A 72 -15.13 -10.52 -10.66
CA PRO A 72 -15.77 -11.18 -11.81
C PRO A 72 -15.43 -10.52 -13.16
N ASN A 73 -15.17 -9.22 -13.17
CA ASN A 73 -14.88 -8.47 -14.39
C ASN A 73 -13.38 -8.46 -14.77
N LYS A 74 -12.51 -9.10 -13.96
CA LYS A 74 -11.08 -9.15 -14.19
C LYS A 74 -10.71 -10.15 -15.30
N GLN A 75 -9.93 -9.69 -16.28
CA GLN A 75 -9.46 -10.51 -17.39
C GLN A 75 -8.14 -11.21 -17.05
N LEU A 76 -8.20 -12.53 -16.87
CA LEU A 76 -7.03 -13.36 -16.56
C LEU A 76 -6.22 -13.69 -17.82
N PRO A 77 -4.87 -13.58 -17.78
CA PRO A 77 -4.03 -14.07 -18.87
C PRO A 77 -4.15 -15.59 -19.03
N ASN A 78 -4.18 -16.07 -20.28
CA ASN A 78 -4.13 -17.51 -20.55
C ASN A 78 -2.79 -18.10 -20.10
N GLY A 79 -2.83 -19.20 -19.36
CA GLY A 79 -1.65 -19.88 -18.80
C GLY A 79 -1.25 -19.42 -17.40
N GLN A 80 -1.85 -18.36 -16.86
CA GLN A 80 -1.76 -18.06 -15.43
C GLN A 80 -2.84 -18.82 -14.65
N PRO A 81 -2.53 -19.26 -13.43
CA PRO A 81 -3.54 -19.92 -12.62
C PRO A 81 -4.65 -18.94 -12.25
N SER A 82 -5.90 -19.35 -12.47
CA SER A 82 -7.10 -18.53 -12.20
C SER A 82 -7.50 -18.49 -10.73
N TYR A 83 -6.70 -19.07 -9.84
CA TYR A 83 -6.98 -19.18 -8.42
C TYR A 83 -6.15 -18.19 -7.61
N ILE A 84 -6.70 -17.77 -6.47
CA ILE A 84 -6.03 -16.90 -5.52
C ILE A 84 -5.24 -17.76 -4.53
N SER A 85 -3.99 -17.37 -4.27
CA SER A 85 -3.20 -17.94 -3.18
C SER A 85 -3.69 -17.38 -1.85
N VAL A 86 -4.56 -18.13 -1.17
CA VAL A 86 -5.19 -17.70 0.09
C VAL A 86 -4.24 -17.98 1.27
N LEU A 87 -4.00 -16.95 2.09
CA LEU A 87 -3.39 -17.13 3.41
C LEU A 87 -4.48 -17.57 4.39
N ASN A 88 -4.33 -18.76 4.98
CA ASN A 88 -5.24 -19.28 5.98
C ASN A 88 -4.58 -19.15 7.35
N LEU A 89 -5.26 -18.51 8.30
CA LEU A 89 -4.92 -18.49 9.71
C LEU A 89 -5.93 -19.35 10.46
N ALA A 90 -5.55 -20.60 10.76
CA ALA A 90 -6.36 -21.53 11.53
C ALA A 90 -5.94 -21.47 13.00
N TYR A 91 -6.84 -20.95 13.84
CA TYR A 91 -6.60 -20.73 15.26
C TYR A 91 -7.43 -21.70 16.10
N PHE A 92 -6.77 -22.49 16.93
CA PHE A 92 -7.37 -23.50 17.80
C PHE A 92 -7.15 -23.08 19.27
N PRO A 93 -8.03 -22.24 19.84
CA PRO A 93 -7.79 -21.61 21.15
C PRO A 93 -7.77 -22.60 22.32
N LYS A 94 -8.31 -23.81 22.13
CA LYS A 94 -8.30 -24.89 23.13
C LYS A 94 -7.03 -25.73 23.09
N GLU A 95 -6.24 -25.67 22.03
CA GLU A 95 -5.04 -26.50 21.87
C GLU A 95 -3.76 -25.75 22.27
N ARG A 96 -2.79 -26.45 22.83
CA ARG A 96 -1.49 -25.87 23.23
C ARG A 96 -0.70 -25.38 22.00
N GLY A 97 -0.28 -24.12 22.04
CA GLY A 97 0.69 -23.53 21.12
C GLY A 97 2.11 -23.98 21.45
N MET A 98 3.08 -23.62 20.61
CA MET A 98 4.48 -24.04 20.82
C MET A 98 5.05 -23.32 22.04
N TYR A 99 5.89 -24.00 22.80
CA TYR A 99 6.47 -23.56 24.06
C TYR A 99 5.41 -23.17 25.11
N ASN A 100 4.29 -23.91 25.17
CA ASN A 100 3.24 -23.70 26.18
C ASN A 100 3.24 -24.81 27.24
N TYR A 101 3.82 -24.57 28.42
CA TYR A 101 3.84 -25.52 29.55
C TYR A 101 2.71 -25.26 30.58
N SER A 102 1.49 -25.03 30.11
CA SER A 102 0.33 -24.76 30.97
C SER A 102 -0.21 -26.03 31.65
N LEU A 103 -0.47 -25.93 32.96
CA LEU A 103 -1.17 -26.96 33.75
C LEU A 103 -2.69 -26.71 33.81
N ASP A 104 -3.16 -25.57 33.27
CA ASP A 104 -4.57 -25.16 33.23
C ASP A 104 -5.28 -25.78 32.02
N VAL A 105 -5.17 -27.09 31.92
CA VAL A 105 -5.81 -27.95 30.91
C VAL A 105 -6.87 -28.85 31.54
N ASP A 106 -7.75 -29.43 30.72
CA ASP A 106 -8.61 -30.57 31.10
C ASP A 106 -7.88 -31.92 30.93
N ALA A 107 -8.54 -33.03 31.26
CA ALA A 107 -7.95 -34.37 31.12
C ALA A 107 -7.69 -34.79 29.65
N ASN A 108 -8.30 -34.09 28.69
CA ASN A 108 -8.09 -34.27 27.26
C ASN A 108 -6.93 -33.43 26.71
N GLY A 109 -6.36 -32.53 27.52
CA GLY A 109 -5.27 -31.62 27.11
C GLY A 109 -5.76 -30.28 26.57
N ASN A 110 -7.07 -29.98 26.65
CA ASN A 110 -7.61 -28.70 26.19
C ASN A 110 -7.41 -27.61 27.25
N LEU A 111 -7.00 -26.42 26.82
CA LEU A 111 -6.87 -25.22 27.65
C LEU A 111 -8.24 -24.80 28.21
N LEU A 112 -8.32 -24.60 29.54
CA LEU A 112 -9.58 -24.31 30.24
C LEU A 112 -10.12 -22.90 29.98
N ASN A 113 -9.27 -21.95 29.58
CA ASN A 113 -9.64 -20.55 29.38
C ASN A 113 -9.28 -20.06 27.96
N PRO A 114 -9.90 -20.63 26.90
CA PRO A 114 -9.53 -20.36 25.50
C PRO A 114 -9.60 -18.87 25.13
N GLN A 115 -10.57 -18.12 25.68
CA GLN A 115 -10.71 -16.67 25.42
C GLN A 115 -9.48 -15.86 25.84
N ARG A 116 -8.74 -16.30 26.86
CA ARG A 116 -7.55 -15.60 27.38
C ARG A 116 -6.31 -15.93 26.57
N CYS A 117 -6.33 -17.03 25.83
CA CYS A 117 -5.25 -17.49 25.00
C CYS A 117 -5.11 -16.65 23.74
N TRP A 118 -3.93 -16.71 23.14
CA TRP A 118 -3.61 -15.97 21.92
C TRP A 118 -2.71 -16.81 21.01
N GLY A 119 -2.65 -16.46 19.73
CA GLY A 119 -1.69 -17.02 18.79
C GLY A 119 -1.31 -15.96 17.78
N GLY A 120 -0.03 -15.84 17.44
CA GLY A 120 0.43 -14.79 16.55
C GLY A 120 1.61 -15.14 15.66
N ILE A 121 1.72 -14.38 14.58
CA ILE A 121 2.78 -14.43 13.58
C ILE A 121 3.35 -13.03 13.40
N MET A 122 4.63 -12.93 13.03
CA MET A 122 5.25 -11.65 12.72
C MET A 122 6.13 -11.78 11.48
N ARG A 123 6.38 -10.65 10.84
CA ARG A 123 7.15 -10.53 9.61
C ARG A 123 7.90 -9.20 9.60
N LYS A 124 9.12 -9.20 9.04
CA LYS A 124 9.84 -7.96 8.73
C LYS A 124 9.15 -7.16 7.63
N ILE A 125 9.28 -5.84 7.69
CA ILE A 125 8.88 -4.92 6.63
C ILE A 125 10.14 -4.42 5.92
N ASP A 126 10.15 -4.54 4.59
CA ASP A 126 11.34 -4.18 3.80
C ASP A 126 11.47 -2.66 3.57
N MET A 127 10.34 -1.94 3.45
CA MET A 127 10.31 -0.47 3.32
C MET A 127 9.83 0.15 4.63
N ASN A 128 10.77 0.59 5.47
CA ASN A 128 10.50 1.01 6.84
C ASN A 128 9.92 2.42 7.01
N ASP A 129 10.22 3.33 6.09
CA ASP A 129 9.69 4.70 6.11
C ASP A 129 8.36 4.75 5.35
N PHE A 130 7.27 4.55 6.09
CA PHE A 130 5.91 4.51 5.54
C PHE A 130 5.45 5.91 5.13
N GLU A 131 5.95 6.97 5.78
CA GLU A 131 5.62 8.35 5.41
C GLU A 131 6.22 8.71 4.05
N ALA A 132 7.49 8.34 3.81
CA ALA A 132 8.12 8.54 2.52
C ALA A 132 7.52 7.63 1.43
N ALA A 133 7.10 6.42 1.80
CA ALA A 133 6.45 5.46 0.90
C ALA A 133 4.96 5.75 0.64
N ASN A 134 4.35 6.66 1.41
CA ASN A 134 2.93 7.00 1.39
C ASN A 134 2.00 5.83 1.70
N TYR A 135 2.40 4.92 2.58
CA TYR A 135 1.50 3.87 3.04
C TYR A 135 0.43 4.48 3.96
N GLU A 136 -0.83 4.23 3.64
CA GLU A 136 -1.97 4.82 4.39
C GLU A 136 -2.87 3.76 5.00
N PHE A 137 -2.96 2.56 4.40
CA PHE A 137 -3.93 1.55 4.82
C PHE A 137 -3.33 0.15 4.91
N ILE A 138 -3.81 -0.65 5.87
CA ILE A 138 -3.79 -2.11 5.78
C ILE A 138 -5.07 -2.54 5.10
N GLU A 139 -4.98 -3.18 3.93
CA GLU A 139 -6.13 -3.64 3.17
C GLU A 139 -6.13 -5.17 3.06
N PHE A 140 -7.27 -5.79 3.33
CA PHE A 140 -7.41 -7.23 3.09
C PHE A 140 -8.83 -7.67 2.76
N TRP A 141 -8.92 -8.73 1.96
CA TRP A 141 -10.16 -9.45 1.70
C TRP A 141 -10.23 -10.70 2.57
N MET A 142 -11.21 -10.77 3.46
CA MET A 142 -11.40 -11.90 4.37
C MET A 142 -12.76 -12.56 4.14
N MET A 143 -12.75 -13.88 4.01
CA MET A 143 -13.98 -14.67 3.94
C MET A 143 -14.71 -14.66 5.29
N ASP A 144 -16.05 -14.70 5.27
CA ASP A 144 -16.84 -14.91 6.47
C ASP A 144 -16.46 -16.24 7.16
N PRO A 145 -15.85 -16.19 8.36
CA PRO A 145 -15.42 -17.39 9.05
C PRO A 145 -16.58 -18.16 9.69
N PHE A 146 -17.78 -17.57 9.77
CA PHE A 146 -18.97 -18.13 10.43
C PHE A 146 -19.96 -18.78 9.46
N VAL A 147 -19.51 -19.10 8.24
CA VAL A 147 -20.33 -19.67 7.17
C VAL A 147 -21.04 -20.98 7.57
N TYR A 148 -20.41 -21.82 8.42
CA TYR A 148 -20.99 -23.10 8.87
C TYR A 148 -21.45 -23.11 10.33
N ASP A 149 -20.90 -22.24 11.20
CA ASP A 149 -21.30 -22.15 12.61
C ASP A 149 -21.84 -20.75 12.94
N THR A 150 -23.16 -20.67 12.99
CA THR A 150 -23.86 -19.41 13.30
C THR A 150 -23.90 -19.07 14.80
N THR A 151 -23.54 -20.03 15.67
CA THR A 151 -23.56 -19.87 17.13
C THR A 151 -22.23 -19.38 17.70
N HIS A 152 -21.21 -19.29 16.86
CA HIS A 152 -19.88 -18.84 17.24
C HIS A 152 -19.88 -17.39 17.76
N THR A 153 -19.38 -17.18 18.99
CA THR A 153 -19.35 -15.87 19.69
C THR A 153 -18.38 -14.86 19.07
N GLY A 154 -17.30 -15.37 18.49
CA GLY A 154 -16.29 -14.61 17.75
C GLY A 154 -15.11 -14.22 18.62
N GLY A 155 -14.25 -13.32 18.12
CA GLY A 155 -13.04 -12.90 18.80
C GLY A 155 -12.46 -11.64 18.17
N TYR A 156 -11.14 -11.48 18.26
CA TYR A 156 -10.44 -10.31 17.78
C TYR A 156 -9.16 -10.70 17.03
N LEU A 157 -8.93 -10.04 15.90
CA LEU A 157 -7.69 -10.03 15.15
C LEU A 157 -6.99 -8.70 15.41
N TYR A 158 -5.71 -8.73 15.74
CA TYR A 158 -4.91 -7.55 15.99
C TYR A 158 -3.78 -7.44 14.98
N PHE A 159 -3.50 -6.22 14.55
CA PHE A 159 -2.31 -5.85 13.80
C PHE A 159 -1.47 -4.92 14.65
N ASN A 160 -0.19 -5.23 14.80
CA ASN A 160 0.80 -4.36 15.41
C ASN A 160 1.81 -3.96 14.33
N LEU A 161 2.14 -2.67 14.27
CA LEU A 161 3.11 -2.09 13.34
C LEU A 161 4.11 -1.21 14.07
N GLY A 162 5.40 -1.52 13.97
CA GLY A 162 6.46 -0.72 14.58
C GLY A 162 7.76 -1.49 14.75
N ASP A 163 8.47 -1.20 15.84
CA ASP A 163 9.53 -2.07 16.35
C ASP A 163 8.90 -3.09 17.30
N ILE A 164 9.06 -4.37 16.98
CA ILE A 164 8.42 -5.49 17.66
C ILE A 164 9.53 -6.45 18.02
N SER A 165 9.46 -6.98 19.23
CA SER A 165 10.52 -7.84 19.74
C SER A 165 10.61 -9.12 18.91
N GLU A 166 11.82 -9.49 18.53
CA GLU A 166 12.12 -10.74 17.84
C GLU A 166 12.35 -11.92 18.81
N ASP A 167 12.48 -11.62 20.11
CA ASP A 167 12.64 -12.57 21.21
C ASP A 167 11.33 -13.35 21.46
N VAL A 168 11.22 -14.53 20.85
CA VAL A 168 10.04 -15.39 20.90
C VAL A 168 10.00 -16.16 22.22
N LEU A 169 11.16 -16.63 22.67
CA LEU A 169 11.41 -17.30 23.93
C LEU A 169 12.02 -16.33 24.94
N LYS A 170 11.19 -15.39 25.40
CA LYS A 170 11.62 -14.22 26.18
C LYS A 170 12.61 -14.51 27.31
N ASP A 171 13.89 -14.46 27.01
CA ASP A 171 15.04 -14.63 27.92
C ASP A 171 16.20 -13.66 27.61
N GLY A 172 16.07 -12.82 26.57
CA GLY A 172 17.09 -11.86 26.15
C GLY A 172 18.32 -12.50 25.52
N ARG A 173 18.24 -13.77 25.10
CA ARG A 173 19.30 -14.48 24.39
C ARG A 173 18.81 -14.83 22.99
N LYS A 174 19.68 -14.63 21.99
CA LYS A 174 19.34 -14.99 20.61
C LYS A 174 19.46 -16.49 20.41
N SER A 175 18.34 -17.18 20.22
CA SER A 175 18.38 -18.59 19.81
C SER A 175 18.52 -18.75 18.30
N PHE A 176 19.30 -19.76 17.90
CA PHE A 176 19.48 -20.17 16.51
C PHE A 176 19.97 -21.62 16.40
N GLU A 177 19.30 -22.41 15.57
CA GLU A 177 19.46 -23.86 15.51
C GLU A 177 20.84 -24.34 15.06
N ASN A 178 21.48 -23.61 14.14
CA ASN A 178 22.81 -23.98 13.66
C ASN A 178 23.94 -23.69 14.67
N GLY A 179 23.60 -23.15 15.85
CA GLY A 179 24.52 -22.95 16.96
C GLY A 179 24.57 -24.09 17.97
N PHE A 180 23.71 -25.11 17.85
CA PHE A 180 23.62 -26.18 18.83
C PHE A 180 24.72 -27.25 18.69
N PRO A 181 25.04 -27.99 19.77
CA PRO A 181 26.05 -29.04 19.74
C PRO A 181 25.73 -30.19 18.80
N THR A 182 26.74 -30.63 18.06
CA THR A 182 26.71 -31.83 17.22
C THR A 182 27.74 -32.84 17.74
N PRO A 183 27.69 -34.12 17.33
CA PRO A 183 28.68 -35.11 17.78
C PRO A 183 30.15 -34.74 17.48
N GLN A 184 30.40 -33.88 16.49
CA GLN A 184 31.72 -33.43 16.07
C GLN A 184 32.09 -32.04 16.60
N GLN A 185 31.11 -31.25 17.08
CA GLN A 185 31.32 -29.90 17.56
C GLN A 185 30.50 -29.63 18.82
N THR A 186 31.17 -29.25 19.91
CA THR A 186 30.55 -28.86 21.19
C THR A 186 30.74 -27.36 21.42
N PRO A 187 29.91 -26.49 20.80
CA PRO A 187 29.95 -25.06 21.04
C PRO A 187 29.58 -24.75 22.50
N LEU A 188 29.98 -23.56 22.94
CA LEU A 188 29.57 -23.04 24.24
C LEU A 188 28.05 -22.81 24.24
N ILE A 189 27.35 -23.40 25.19
CA ILE A 189 25.91 -23.25 25.41
C ILE A 189 25.65 -22.72 26.82
N ASP A 190 24.58 -21.95 26.95
CA ASP A 190 23.98 -21.53 28.23
C ASP A 190 22.62 -22.21 28.40
N THR A 191 22.01 -22.11 29.57
CA THR A 191 20.68 -22.67 29.85
C THR A 191 19.77 -21.61 30.46
N THR A 192 18.60 -21.42 29.88
CA THR A 192 17.54 -20.51 30.35
C THR A 192 16.33 -21.32 30.82
N SER A 193 15.29 -20.68 31.32
CA SER A 193 14.04 -21.36 31.68
C SER A 193 13.34 -22.02 30.48
N TRP A 194 13.69 -21.61 29.26
CA TRP A 194 13.14 -22.15 28.01
C TRP A 194 13.95 -23.29 27.43
N GLY A 195 15.22 -23.46 27.78
CA GLY A 195 16.04 -24.52 27.23
C GLY A 195 17.52 -24.15 27.14
N ARG A 196 18.17 -24.50 26.03
CA ARG A 196 19.59 -24.23 25.77
C ARG A 196 19.72 -23.13 24.73
N VAL A 197 20.71 -22.26 24.91
CA VAL A 197 20.98 -21.19 23.94
C VAL A 197 22.47 -21.15 23.59
N PRO A 198 22.86 -21.01 22.31
CA PRO A 198 24.27 -20.92 21.92
C PRO A 198 24.90 -19.59 22.40
N LEU A 199 26.13 -19.66 22.94
CA LEU A 199 26.92 -18.48 23.34
C LEU A 199 27.84 -17.96 22.21
N VAL A 200 27.88 -18.68 21.09
CA VAL A 200 28.67 -18.30 19.91
C VAL A 200 27.90 -17.30 19.05
N GLN A 201 28.60 -16.47 18.28
CA GLN A 201 27.94 -15.62 17.29
C GLN A 201 27.67 -16.44 16.02
N SER A 202 26.43 -16.38 15.51
CA SER A 202 26.10 -16.90 14.18
C SER A 202 26.79 -16.05 13.11
N VAL A 203 27.65 -16.68 12.31
CA VAL A 203 28.34 -16.02 11.17
C VAL A 203 27.57 -16.20 9.88
N VAL A 204 26.95 -17.36 9.71
CA VAL A 204 26.15 -17.73 8.53
C VAL A 204 24.89 -18.43 9.03
N ASN A 205 23.73 -18.04 8.51
CA ASN A 205 22.46 -18.68 8.83
C ASN A 205 22.22 -19.91 7.94
N ALA A 206 22.99 -20.98 8.18
CA ALA A 206 22.88 -22.24 7.45
C ALA A 206 23.26 -23.41 8.37
N PHE A 207 22.61 -24.56 8.14
CA PHE A 207 22.96 -25.82 8.79
C PHE A 207 24.33 -26.35 8.32
N ASP A 208 24.87 -27.32 9.07
CA ASP A 208 26.04 -28.09 8.63
C ASP A 208 25.72 -28.89 7.36
N ASN A 209 26.73 -29.08 6.50
CA ASN A 209 26.63 -29.91 5.29
C ASN A 209 26.59 -31.41 5.62
N THR A 210 26.96 -31.79 6.84
CA THR A 210 26.95 -33.17 7.33
C THR A 210 25.53 -33.57 7.72
N GLU A 211 24.88 -34.41 6.92
CA GLU A 211 23.47 -34.80 7.13
C GLU A 211 23.21 -35.43 8.51
N ALA A 212 24.17 -36.19 9.04
CA ALA A 212 24.06 -36.82 10.36
C ALA A 212 23.98 -35.80 11.53
N ASN A 213 24.32 -34.54 11.29
CA ASN A 213 24.26 -33.48 12.29
C ASN A 213 22.89 -32.79 12.33
N ARG A 214 22.08 -32.92 11.27
CA ARG A 214 20.77 -32.25 11.17
C ARG A 214 19.84 -32.56 12.35
N PRO A 215 19.67 -33.81 12.82
CA PRO A 215 18.81 -34.12 13.97
C PRO A 215 19.23 -33.44 15.29
N TYR A 216 20.47 -32.94 15.39
CA TYR A 216 20.96 -32.25 16.59
C TYR A 216 20.91 -30.72 16.46
N GLN A 217 20.61 -30.21 15.26
CA GLN A 217 20.50 -28.78 14.98
C GLN A 217 19.04 -28.36 14.80
N ASP A 218 18.26 -29.14 14.04
CA ASP A 218 16.84 -28.91 13.73
C ASP A 218 15.93 -29.35 14.89
N ILE A 219 16.14 -28.74 16.07
CA ILE A 219 15.52 -29.08 17.36
C ILE A 219 14.79 -27.89 17.99
N GLY A 220 14.26 -27.00 17.16
CA GLY A 220 13.47 -25.87 17.63
C GLY A 220 14.29 -24.71 18.21
N LEU A 221 13.58 -23.68 18.66
CA LEU A 221 14.18 -22.48 19.27
C LEU A 221 14.66 -22.70 20.69
N ASP A 222 14.19 -23.73 21.39
CA ASP A 222 14.64 -24.02 22.75
C ASP A 222 15.91 -24.88 22.80
N GLY A 223 16.34 -25.45 21.68
CA GLY A 223 17.59 -26.20 21.60
C GLY A 223 17.55 -27.53 22.35
N LEU A 224 16.35 -28.11 22.48
CA LEU A 224 16.12 -29.38 23.13
C LEU A 224 15.34 -30.27 22.17
N SER A 225 15.85 -31.47 21.86
CA SER A 225 15.00 -32.49 21.23
C SER A 225 13.93 -32.96 22.22
N ASP A 226 12.80 -33.47 21.75
CA ASP A 226 11.78 -34.19 22.53
C ASP A 226 12.30 -35.01 23.74
N ASN A 227 13.36 -35.79 23.55
CA ASN A 227 13.93 -36.64 24.61
C ASN A 227 14.59 -35.84 25.74
N ASP A 228 15.28 -34.75 25.35
CA ASP A 228 15.92 -33.82 26.27
C ASP A 228 14.86 -32.95 26.96
N GLU A 229 13.80 -32.55 26.25
CA GLU A 229 12.66 -31.83 26.81
C GLU A 229 11.97 -32.60 27.93
N ARG A 230 11.74 -33.91 27.76
CA ARG A 230 11.14 -34.75 28.82
C ARG A 230 11.93 -34.71 30.12
N SER A 231 13.26 -34.66 30.00
CA SER A 231 14.16 -34.59 31.16
C SER A 231 14.20 -33.17 31.73
N PHE A 232 14.25 -32.15 30.87
CA PHE A 232 14.32 -30.74 31.26
C PHE A 232 13.02 -30.25 31.93
N TYR A 233 11.88 -30.64 31.37
CA TYR A 233 10.54 -30.32 31.81
C TYR A 233 9.89 -31.44 32.64
N ASN A 234 10.68 -32.25 33.34
CA ASN A 234 10.15 -33.34 34.16
C ASN A 234 9.11 -32.84 35.18
N TRP A 235 9.30 -31.64 35.75
CA TRP A 235 8.34 -31.04 36.67
C TRP A 235 6.95 -30.83 36.04
N PHE A 236 6.89 -30.53 34.73
CA PHE A 236 5.65 -30.32 33.98
C PHE A 236 4.92 -31.64 33.76
N LEU A 237 5.66 -32.67 33.33
CA LEU A 237 5.15 -34.02 33.12
C LEU A 237 4.66 -34.64 34.44
N ASP A 238 5.45 -34.55 35.51
CA ASP A 238 5.08 -35.02 36.84
C ASP A 238 3.80 -34.33 37.35
N SER A 239 3.67 -33.03 37.10
CA SER A 239 2.48 -32.26 37.50
C SER A 239 1.22 -32.71 36.74
N LEU A 240 1.33 -32.95 35.43
CA LEU A 240 0.21 -33.48 34.63
C LEU A 240 -0.15 -34.91 35.04
N GLN A 241 0.86 -35.75 35.28
CA GLN A 241 0.66 -37.12 35.76
C GLN A 241 -0.04 -37.13 37.12
N ALA A 242 0.36 -36.25 38.04
CA ALA A 242 -0.27 -36.14 39.36
C ALA A 242 -1.73 -35.65 39.27
N LYS A 243 -2.04 -34.76 38.32
CA LYS A 243 -3.38 -34.16 38.16
C LYS A 243 -4.36 -35.06 37.42
N PHE A 244 -3.92 -35.78 36.38
CA PHE A 244 -4.80 -36.53 35.47
C PHE A 244 -4.45 -38.01 35.31
N GLY A 245 -3.26 -38.44 35.77
CA GLY A 245 -2.74 -39.78 35.57
C GLY A 245 -2.01 -39.96 34.24
N ALA A 246 -1.11 -40.94 34.18
CA ALA A 246 -0.26 -41.23 33.00
C ALA A 246 -1.04 -41.75 31.78
N GLN A 247 -2.28 -42.21 31.96
CA GLN A 247 -3.15 -42.68 30.89
C GLN A 247 -4.06 -41.57 30.34
N SER A 248 -3.99 -40.36 30.90
CA SER A 248 -4.74 -39.22 30.36
C SER A 248 -4.17 -38.77 29.02
N MET A 249 -5.05 -38.29 28.14
CA MET A 249 -4.61 -37.72 26.86
C MET A 249 -3.74 -36.48 27.09
N ALA A 250 -4.05 -35.67 28.11
CA ALA A 250 -3.22 -34.53 28.51
C ALA A 250 -1.77 -34.91 28.78
N TYR A 251 -1.54 -35.99 29.55
CA TYR A 251 -0.18 -36.49 29.82
C TYR A 251 0.45 -37.11 28.57
N GLN A 252 -0.28 -37.92 27.79
CA GLN A 252 0.29 -38.57 26.60
C GLN A 252 0.72 -37.57 25.54
N LEU A 253 -0.09 -36.54 25.28
CA LEU A 253 0.26 -35.46 24.36
C LEU A 253 1.49 -34.70 24.84
N ALA A 254 1.53 -34.31 26.12
CA ALA A 254 2.66 -33.60 26.71
C ALA A 254 3.92 -34.45 26.82
N TYR A 255 3.80 -35.75 27.01
CA TYR A 255 4.94 -36.66 27.08
C TYR A 255 5.55 -36.87 25.70
N ASN A 256 4.72 -36.98 24.66
CA ASN A 256 5.21 -37.14 23.29
C ASN A 256 5.95 -35.89 22.82
N ASP A 257 5.37 -34.71 23.04
CA ASP A 257 5.81 -33.40 22.52
C ASP A 257 5.66 -32.32 23.65
N PRO A 258 6.61 -32.28 24.62
CA PRO A 258 6.53 -31.37 25.76
C PRO A 258 6.46 -29.90 25.40
N ALA A 259 7.27 -29.40 24.45
CA ALA A 259 7.20 -28.02 23.97
C ALA A 259 6.03 -27.77 23.02
N SER A 260 5.43 -28.80 22.41
CA SER A 260 4.40 -28.64 21.38
C SER A 260 4.92 -27.94 20.11
N ASP A 261 6.18 -28.15 19.74
CA ASP A 261 6.83 -27.48 18.60
C ASP A 261 7.23 -28.44 17.45
N ASP A 262 6.88 -29.73 17.56
CA ASP A 262 6.98 -30.70 16.47
C ASP A 262 6.44 -30.22 15.11
N TYR A 263 7.24 -30.42 14.08
CA TYR A 263 6.82 -30.29 12.69
C TYR A 263 6.17 -31.56 12.14
N HIS A 264 5.16 -31.39 11.28
CA HIS A 264 4.64 -32.47 10.45
C HIS A 264 4.32 -32.01 9.04
N PHE A 265 4.84 -32.72 8.03
CA PHE A 265 4.56 -32.42 6.64
C PHE A 265 3.11 -32.77 6.27
N TYR A 266 2.43 -31.87 5.56
CA TYR A 266 1.00 -32.01 5.25
C TYR A 266 0.67 -33.19 4.31
N ARG A 267 1.67 -33.81 3.67
CA ARG A 267 1.52 -34.98 2.79
C ARG A 267 1.89 -36.31 3.44
N GLY A 268 2.24 -36.35 4.72
CA GLY A 268 2.67 -37.58 5.38
C GLY A 268 1.69 -38.74 5.19
N GLY A 269 2.21 -39.95 4.92
CA GLY A 269 1.42 -41.14 4.65
C GLY A 269 0.68 -41.68 5.87
N ASP A 270 1.10 -41.31 7.07
CA ASP A 270 0.38 -41.55 8.33
C ASP A 270 -0.95 -40.75 8.38
N LEU A 271 -0.95 -39.51 7.88
CA LEU A 271 -2.16 -38.68 7.75
C LEU A 271 -3.10 -39.25 6.69
N ASP A 272 -2.55 -39.90 5.65
CA ASP A 272 -3.36 -40.67 4.69
C ASP A 272 -4.04 -41.86 5.36
N GLN A 273 -3.31 -42.65 6.15
CA GLN A 273 -3.84 -43.81 6.87
C GLN A 273 -4.93 -43.45 7.88
N GLN A 274 -4.78 -42.29 8.55
CA GLN A 274 -5.76 -41.75 9.50
C GLN A 274 -6.93 -41.01 8.85
N GLN A 275 -6.90 -40.84 7.52
CA GLN A 275 -7.91 -40.09 6.76
C GLN A 275 -8.11 -38.63 7.23
N VAL A 276 -7.02 -37.95 7.58
CA VAL A 276 -7.05 -36.56 8.08
C VAL A 276 -7.42 -35.57 6.96
N GLY A 277 -8.44 -34.75 7.21
CA GLY A 277 -8.86 -33.69 6.29
C GLY A 277 -7.85 -32.54 6.15
N ILE A 278 -8.06 -31.66 5.18
CA ILE A 278 -7.05 -30.65 4.78
C ILE A 278 -6.60 -29.75 5.95
N ILE A 279 -7.51 -29.25 6.79
CA ILE A 279 -7.15 -28.38 7.92
C ILE A 279 -6.25 -29.12 8.93
N GLY A 280 -6.59 -30.38 9.24
CA GLY A 280 -5.83 -31.18 10.19
C GLY A 280 -4.38 -31.42 9.74
N ARG A 281 -4.17 -31.58 8.43
CA ARG A 281 -2.84 -31.79 7.85
C ARG A 281 -1.88 -30.62 8.01
N TYR A 282 -2.40 -29.39 7.98
CA TYR A 282 -1.59 -28.19 8.14
C TYR A 282 -1.40 -27.77 9.60
N LYS A 283 -2.08 -28.42 10.56
CA LYS A 283 -2.10 -28.02 11.97
C LYS A 283 -0.70 -27.98 12.63
N LYS A 284 0.18 -28.94 12.29
CA LYS A 284 1.58 -29.02 12.77
C LYS A 284 2.62 -28.56 11.73
N TYR A 285 2.20 -28.03 10.58
CA TYR A 285 3.13 -27.66 9.50
C TYR A 285 4.06 -26.49 9.87
N ASN A 286 3.70 -25.69 10.87
CA ASN A 286 4.50 -24.56 11.34
C ASN A 286 5.40 -24.88 12.54
N GLY A 287 5.54 -26.16 12.91
CA GLY A 287 6.50 -26.60 13.93
C GLY A 287 7.94 -26.24 13.58
N MET A 288 8.78 -26.20 14.60
CA MET A 288 10.18 -25.79 14.52
C MET A 288 11.11 -27.00 14.63
N GLU A 289 10.87 -27.94 15.56
CA GLU A 289 11.63 -29.20 15.61
C GLU A 289 11.32 -30.06 14.38
N GLY A 290 12.37 -30.43 13.63
CA GLY A 290 12.28 -31.33 12.48
C GLY A 290 11.66 -30.71 11.23
N ASN A 291 11.66 -29.38 11.07
CA ASN A 291 11.04 -28.71 9.92
C ASN A 291 11.97 -28.60 8.69
N SER A 292 13.23 -28.96 8.86
CA SER A 292 14.30 -28.92 7.86
C SER A 292 15.02 -30.28 7.69
N PRO A 293 14.31 -31.43 7.61
CA PRO A 293 14.93 -32.75 7.49
C PRO A 293 15.68 -32.89 6.17
N THR A 294 16.76 -33.67 6.17
CA THR A 294 17.40 -34.13 4.94
C THR A 294 16.58 -35.23 4.27
N ASP A 295 16.82 -35.47 2.98
CA ASP A 295 16.12 -36.53 2.24
C ASP A 295 16.36 -37.93 2.85
N ALA A 296 17.50 -38.15 3.52
CA ALA A 296 17.81 -39.39 4.22
C ALA A 296 17.04 -39.58 5.54
N GLN A 297 16.50 -38.50 6.11
CA GLN A 297 15.69 -38.53 7.34
C GLN A 297 14.20 -38.72 7.07
N SER A 298 13.76 -38.50 5.82
CA SER A 298 12.36 -38.66 5.43
C SER A 298 12.04 -40.12 5.11
N ASN A 299 10.95 -40.64 5.68
CA ASN A 299 10.40 -41.94 5.31
C ASN A 299 9.51 -41.87 4.05
N GLU A 300 9.32 -40.67 3.48
CA GLU A 300 8.52 -40.43 2.30
C GLU A 300 9.38 -40.42 1.03
N PRO A 301 8.85 -40.83 -0.14
CA PRO A 301 9.59 -40.83 -1.41
C PRO A 301 9.81 -39.43 -2.02
N TYR A 302 9.55 -38.37 -1.25
CA TYR A 302 9.67 -36.97 -1.63
C TYR A 302 10.20 -36.16 -0.45
N SER A 303 10.78 -35.00 -0.74
CA SER A 303 11.25 -34.09 0.30
C SER A 303 10.08 -33.60 1.15
N THR A 304 10.26 -33.68 2.47
CA THR A 304 9.29 -33.28 3.49
C THR A 304 9.71 -32.00 4.21
N ALA A 305 10.81 -31.37 3.79
CA ALA A 305 11.32 -30.14 4.38
C ALA A 305 10.43 -28.93 4.05
N ALA A 306 10.06 -28.16 5.08
CA ALA A 306 9.38 -26.88 4.92
C ALA A 306 10.37 -25.76 4.58
N THR A 307 11.58 -25.84 5.11
CA THR A 307 12.68 -24.88 4.89
C THR A 307 14.02 -25.61 4.87
N THR A 308 15.04 -24.96 4.31
CA THR A 308 16.44 -25.42 4.35
C THR A 308 17.30 -24.53 5.24
N MET A 309 16.71 -23.47 5.79
CA MET A 309 17.35 -22.49 6.67
C MET A 309 17.04 -22.82 8.13
N PRO A 310 18.02 -22.72 9.05
CA PRO A 310 17.78 -22.91 10.47
C PRO A 310 16.79 -21.87 11.02
N ASN A 311 15.99 -22.28 12.00
CA ASN A 311 15.16 -21.37 12.77
C ASN A 311 16.06 -20.48 13.65
N THR A 312 15.72 -19.20 13.73
CA THR A 312 16.46 -18.17 14.46
C THR A 312 15.51 -17.08 14.93
N GLU A 313 15.82 -16.46 16.07
CA GLU A 313 15.12 -15.29 16.60
C GLU A 313 15.62 -13.96 15.99
N ASP A 314 16.27 -14.04 14.83
CA ASP A 314 16.67 -12.90 14.00
C ASP A 314 15.88 -12.93 12.68
N ILE A 315 14.70 -12.32 12.68
CA ILE A 315 13.77 -12.33 11.54
C ILE A 315 14.27 -11.38 10.45
N ASN A 316 14.80 -10.24 10.86
CA ASN A 316 15.25 -9.19 9.94
C ASN A 316 16.62 -9.50 9.30
N ARG A 317 17.40 -10.42 9.89
CA ARG A 317 18.74 -10.90 9.47
C ARG A 317 19.85 -9.86 9.63
N ASP A 318 19.79 -9.03 10.66
CA ASP A 318 20.83 -8.05 11.03
C ASP A 318 21.89 -8.62 11.98
N ASN A 319 21.78 -9.91 12.32
CA ASN A 319 22.61 -10.66 13.26
C ASN A 319 22.46 -10.24 14.73
N THR A 320 21.51 -9.38 15.06
CA THR A 320 21.19 -8.96 16.42
C THR A 320 19.81 -9.47 16.83
N LEU A 321 19.49 -9.33 18.12
CA LEU A 321 18.16 -9.63 18.64
C LEU A 321 17.51 -8.29 19.01
N SER A 322 16.40 -7.93 18.35
CA SER A 322 15.61 -6.78 18.79
C SER A 322 14.70 -7.18 19.95
N GLU A 323 14.93 -6.62 21.13
CA GLU A 323 14.06 -6.81 22.31
C GLU A 323 13.02 -5.68 22.48
N SER A 324 13.08 -4.66 21.62
CA SER A 324 12.27 -3.46 21.80
C SER A 324 10.82 -3.64 21.35
N GLU A 325 9.89 -2.99 22.04
CA GLU A 325 8.46 -3.02 21.72
C GLU A 325 7.92 -1.58 21.68
N ASN A 326 7.85 -1.02 20.48
CA ASN A 326 7.30 0.30 20.19
C ASN A 326 6.43 0.19 18.93
N TYR A 327 5.11 0.14 19.08
CA TYR A 327 4.22 -0.14 17.95
C TYR A 327 2.85 0.51 18.10
N PHE A 328 2.24 0.74 16.94
CA PHE A 328 0.83 1.06 16.79
C PHE A 328 0.01 -0.23 16.71
N GLN A 329 -1.13 -0.26 17.38
CA GLN A 329 -2.03 -1.41 17.40
C GLN A 329 -3.39 -1.05 16.77
N TYR A 330 -3.88 -1.97 15.93
CA TYR A 330 -5.19 -1.93 15.32
C TYR A 330 -5.96 -3.19 15.67
N LYS A 331 -7.21 -3.05 16.08
CA LYS A 331 -8.08 -4.10 16.60
C LYS A 331 -9.27 -4.30 15.67
N VAL A 332 -9.31 -5.44 15.01
CA VAL A 332 -10.42 -5.86 14.15
C VAL A 332 -11.30 -6.85 14.91
N ALA A 333 -12.59 -6.54 15.03
CA ALA A 333 -13.55 -7.43 15.66
C ALA A 333 -14.00 -8.52 14.67
N ILE A 334 -13.78 -9.78 15.00
CA ILE A 334 -14.24 -10.91 14.18
C ILE A 334 -15.46 -11.49 14.88
N LYS A 335 -16.60 -10.79 14.75
CA LYS A 335 -17.86 -11.15 15.39
C LYS A 335 -19.01 -10.96 14.40
N ARG A 336 -19.93 -11.91 14.34
CA ARG A 336 -21.03 -11.93 13.38
C ARG A 336 -21.86 -10.63 13.36
N ASN A 337 -22.09 -10.01 14.53
CA ASN A 337 -22.86 -8.77 14.64
C ASN A 337 -22.10 -7.51 14.20
N GLN A 338 -20.78 -7.60 13.98
CA GLN A 338 -19.90 -6.48 13.59
C GLN A 338 -19.23 -6.72 12.22
N LEU A 339 -19.70 -7.71 11.46
CA LEU A 339 -19.31 -7.94 10.07
C LEU A 339 -20.37 -7.30 9.15
N GLN A 340 -20.38 -5.97 9.08
CA GLN A 340 -21.30 -5.18 8.25
C GLN A 340 -20.53 -4.03 7.60
N VAL A 341 -20.85 -3.74 6.33
CA VAL A 341 -20.23 -2.64 5.59
C VAL A 341 -20.51 -1.30 6.30
N GLY A 342 -19.46 -0.52 6.53
CA GLY A 342 -19.50 0.77 7.23
C GLY A 342 -19.12 0.70 8.71
N GLU A 343 -18.98 -0.50 9.29
CA GLU A 343 -18.47 -0.71 10.64
C GLU A 343 -17.16 -1.51 10.62
N ASN A 344 -16.37 -1.43 11.69
CA ASN A 344 -15.23 -2.34 11.92
C ASN A 344 -14.22 -2.38 10.75
N TYR A 345 -13.99 -1.22 10.11
CA TYR A 345 -13.12 -1.03 8.94
C TYR A 345 -13.57 -1.73 7.66
N ILE A 346 -14.81 -2.23 7.56
CA ILE A 346 -15.32 -2.91 6.37
C ILE A 346 -15.84 -1.87 5.38
N VAL A 347 -15.27 -1.84 4.18
CA VAL A 347 -15.64 -0.89 3.11
C VAL A 347 -16.50 -1.50 2.01
N ASP A 348 -16.40 -2.82 1.79
CA ASP A 348 -17.17 -3.53 0.76
C ASP A 348 -17.43 -4.99 1.13
N GLU A 349 -18.41 -5.61 0.47
CA GLU A 349 -18.67 -7.05 0.53
C GLU A 349 -19.01 -7.65 -0.84
N VAL A 350 -18.47 -8.85 -1.11
CA VAL A 350 -18.77 -9.63 -2.32
C VAL A 350 -19.29 -11.00 -1.90
N THR A 351 -20.30 -11.51 -2.60
CA THR A 351 -20.82 -12.87 -2.37
C THR A 351 -20.27 -13.83 -3.41
N GLY A 352 -19.42 -14.76 -2.96
CA GLY A 352 -18.93 -15.88 -3.74
C GLY A 352 -19.79 -17.13 -3.55
N THR A 353 -19.55 -18.17 -4.34
CA THR A 353 -20.25 -19.46 -4.23
C THR A 353 -19.28 -20.63 -4.30
N ASN A 354 -19.51 -21.71 -3.54
CA ASN A 354 -18.77 -22.95 -3.74
C ASN A 354 -19.27 -23.73 -4.98
N LYS A 355 -18.67 -24.91 -5.23
CA LYS A 355 -19.05 -25.80 -6.34
C LYS A 355 -20.50 -26.29 -6.27
N ASN A 356 -21.13 -26.29 -5.09
CA ASN A 356 -22.52 -26.68 -4.88
C ASN A 356 -23.50 -25.49 -5.01
N GLY A 357 -23.01 -24.27 -5.23
CA GLY A 357 -23.82 -23.06 -5.28
C GLY A 357 -24.18 -22.47 -3.92
N GLU A 358 -23.57 -22.94 -2.82
CA GLU A 358 -23.74 -22.36 -1.49
C GLU A 358 -23.01 -21.01 -1.43
N PRO A 359 -23.68 -19.92 -1.00
CA PRO A 359 -23.08 -18.59 -0.96
C PRO A 359 -22.18 -18.40 0.26
N VAL A 360 -21.11 -17.64 0.09
CA VAL A 360 -20.26 -17.13 1.17
C VAL A 360 -19.91 -15.67 0.93
N LYS A 361 -19.87 -14.88 1.99
CA LYS A 361 -19.45 -13.48 1.91
C LYS A 361 -17.93 -13.34 2.04
N TRP A 362 -17.38 -12.41 1.29
CA TRP A 362 -16.03 -11.88 1.42
C TRP A 362 -16.13 -10.41 1.78
N TYR A 363 -15.43 -9.98 2.83
CA TYR A 363 -15.43 -8.61 3.31
C TYR A 363 -14.09 -7.95 3.00
N GLN A 364 -14.12 -6.74 2.46
CA GLN A 364 -12.94 -5.91 2.28
C GLN A 364 -12.75 -5.03 3.50
N PHE A 365 -11.65 -5.23 4.20
CA PHE A 365 -11.21 -4.40 5.32
C PHE A 365 -10.20 -3.37 4.82
N LYS A 366 -10.34 -2.13 5.25
CA LYS A 366 -9.40 -1.02 4.97
C LYS A 366 -9.15 -0.26 6.27
N ILE A 367 -8.03 -0.57 6.93
CA ILE A 367 -7.67 -0.02 8.24
C ILE A 367 -6.74 1.19 8.03
N PRO A 368 -7.13 2.41 8.45
CA PRO A 368 -6.30 3.60 8.33
C PRO A 368 -5.12 3.56 9.32
N LEU A 369 -3.90 3.70 8.80
CA LEU A 369 -2.68 3.71 9.62
C LEU A 369 -2.58 4.98 10.50
N ALA A 370 -3.12 6.11 10.05
CA ALA A 370 -3.06 7.35 10.81
C ALA A 370 -3.88 7.33 12.11
N GLU A 371 -4.79 6.37 12.27
CA GLU A 371 -5.75 6.29 13.40
C GLU A 371 -5.60 4.96 14.17
N PRO A 372 -4.49 4.75 14.90
CA PRO A 372 -4.30 3.55 15.70
C PRO A 372 -5.23 3.51 16.92
N ASP A 373 -5.74 2.33 17.27
CA ASP A 373 -6.55 2.14 18.49
C ASP A 373 -5.73 2.34 19.76
N SER A 374 -4.44 2.01 19.72
CA SER A 374 -3.52 2.14 20.84
C SER A 374 -2.09 2.29 20.36
N THR A 375 -1.32 3.12 21.08
CA THR A 375 0.12 3.30 20.86
C THR A 375 0.88 2.76 22.05
N ILE A 376 1.79 1.83 21.82
CA ILE A 376 2.58 1.17 22.85
C ILE A 376 4.04 1.61 22.70
N GLY A 377 4.68 1.99 23.79
CA GLY A 377 6.07 2.46 23.80
C GLY A 377 6.19 3.93 23.38
N ASN A 378 7.39 4.33 22.93
CA ASN A 378 7.73 5.70 22.57
C ASN A 378 7.78 5.91 21.05
N ILE A 379 6.80 5.37 20.32
CA ILE A 379 6.65 5.60 18.87
C ILE A 379 5.76 6.82 18.62
N GLN A 380 6.20 7.71 17.74
CA GLN A 380 5.50 8.97 17.44
C GLN A 380 5.00 9.05 15.99
N ASP A 381 5.71 8.41 15.07
CA ASP A 381 5.48 8.54 13.64
C ASP A 381 5.74 7.22 12.90
N PHE A 382 5.49 7.21 11.60
CA PHE A 382 5.59 6.02 10.75
C PHE A 382 6.90 5.97 9.95
N LYS A 383 7.93 6.72 10.36
CA LYS A 383 9.22 6.77 9.63
C LYS A 383 10.09 5.53 9.83
N SER A 384 9.82 4.74 10.87
CA SER A 384 10.64 3.56 11.20
C SER A 384 9.77 2.38 11.66
N ILE A 385 9.09 1.76 10.70
CA ILE A 385 8.30 0.54 10.91
C ILE A 385 9.14 -0.66 10.45
N ARG A 386 9.63 -1.47 11.39
CA ARG A 386 10.51 -2.62 11.09
C ARG A 386 9.74 -3.93 10.95
N PHE A 387 8.67 -4.10 11.72
CA PHE A 387 7.93 -5.36 11.82
C PHE A 387 6.42 -5.14 11.81
N MET A 388 5.73 -6.16 11.31
CA MET A 388 4.29 -6.34 11.50
C MET A 388 4.05 -7.62 12.29
N ARG A 389 3.23 -7.56 13.34
CA ARG A 389 2.74 -8.73 14.08
C ARG A 389 1.23 -8.82 13.97
N MET A 390 0.73 -9.98 13.57
CA MET A 390 -0.69 -10.32 13.57
C MET A 390 -0.96 -11.34 14.67
N PHE A 391 -2.02 -11.14 15.46
CA PHE A 391 -2.41 -12.15 16.44
C PHE A 391 -3.91 -12.22 16.67
N LEU A 392 -4.39 -13.42 17.03
CA LEU A 392 -5.78 -13.69 17.38
C LEU A 392 -5.92 -13.86 18.89
N ARG A 393 -7.03 -13.38 19.45
CA ARG A 393 -7.38 -13.53 20.86
C ARG A 393 -8.89 -13.40 21.10
N GLY A 394 -9.39 -13.98 22.19
CA GLY A 394 -10.78 -13.83 22.60
C GLY A 394 -11.74 -14.86 22.00
N PHE A 395 -11.24 -15.84 21.24
CA PHE A 395 -12.05 -16.91 20.67
C PHE A 395 -12.25 -18.03 21.68
N GLU A 396 -13.46 -18.61 21.70
CA GLU A 396 -13.78 -19.79 22.51
C GLU A 396 -13.65 -21.09 21.73
N ASN A 397 -13.95 -21.05 20.44
CA ASN A 397 -13.94 -22.19 19.53
C ASN A 397 -12.97 -21.93 18.38
N ASP A 398 -12.69 -23.00 17.62
CA ASP A 398 -11.75 -22.96 16.51
C ASP A 398 -12.27 -22.06 15.39
N VAL A 399 -11.36 -21.29 14.79
CA VAL A 399 -11.70 -20.35 13.72
C VAL A 399 -10.66 -20.41 12.62
N ILE A 400 -11.09 -20.35 11.36
CA ILE A 400 -10.20 -20.24 10.20
C ILE A 400 -10.48 -18.93 9.48
N LEU A 401 -9.52 -18.00 9.56
CA LEU A 401 -9.56 -16.76 8.80
C LEU A 401 -8.86 -16.97 7.46
N ARG A 402 -9.58 -16.75 6.36
CA ARG A 402 -9.04 -16.90 5.00
C ARG A 402 -8.88 -15.52 4.37
N PHE A 403 -7.63 -15.14 4.10
CA PHE A 403 -7.28 -13.89 3.46
C PHE A 403 -6.98 -14.13 1.98
N ALA A 404 -7.82 -13.61 1.08
CA ALA A 404 -7.57 -13.68 -0.36
C ALA A 404 -6.45 -12.71 -0.78
N LYS A 405 -6.36 -11.56 -0.10
CA LYS A 405 -5.33 -10.54 -0.30
C LYS A 405 -5.11 -9.85 1.04
N LEU A 406 -3.86 -9.53 1.37
CA LEU A 406 -3.48 -8.78 2.56
C LEU A 406 -2.26 -7.93 2.21
N ASP A 407 -2.49 -6.63 2.07
CA ASP A 407 -1.50 -5.67 1.58
C ASP A 407 -1.43 -4.43 2.49
N ILE A 408 -0.27 -3.77 2.46
CA ILE A 408 -0.13 -2.39 2.91
C ILE A 408 -0.22 -1.52 1.66
N VAL A 409 -1.27 -0.70 1.58
CA VAL A 409 -1.61 0.05 0.38
C VAL A 409 -1.20 1.51 0.55
N ARG A 410 -0.58 2.03 -0.51
CA ARG A 410 -0.25 3.44 -0.63
C ARG A 410 -1.40 4.22 -1.26
N ASP A 411 -1.66 5.43 -0.79
CA ASP A 411 -2.49 6.37 -1.53
C ASP A 411 -1.60 7.33 -2.34
N GLU A 412 -2.00 7.63 -3.57
CA GLU A 412 -1.33 8.65 -4.37
C GLU A 412 -1.85 10.06 -4.07
N TRP A 413 -3.03 10.16 -3.48
CA TRP A 413 -3.71 11.39 -3.13
C TRP A 413 -3.84 11.50 -1.61
N ARG A 414 -3.49 12.67 -1.06
CA ARG A 414 -3.47 12.90 0.38
C ARG A 414 -4.61 13.81 0.80
N LYS A 415 -5.23 13.53 1.95
CA LYS A 415 -6.23 14.44 2.56
C LYS A 415 -5.56 15.76 2.97
N TYR A 416 -6.19 16.88 2.62
CA TYR A 416 -5.78 18.19 3.05
C TYR A 416 -6.48 18.53 4.38
N ASN A 417 -5.73 18.46 5.48
CA ASN A 417 -6.29 18.55 6.85
C ASN A 417 -6.44 19.98 7.38
N SER A 418 -5.93 21.00 6.68
CA SER A 418 -6.08 22.39 7.12
C SER A 418 -7.46 22.93 6.78
N SER A 419 -7.96 23.87 7.60
CA SER A 419 -9.26 24.51 7.35
C SER A 419 -9.27 25.21 5.99
N MET A 420 -10.39 25.08 5.29
CA MET A 420 -10.69 25.76 4.02
C MET A 420 -11.98 26.59 4.12
N LEU A 421 -12.36 26.97 5.35
CA LEU A 421 -13.54 27.79 5.60
C LEU A 421 -13.37 29.18 4.96
N GLU A 422 -14.38 29.64 4.23
CA GLU A 422 -14.44 31.01 3.71
C GLU A 422 -14.43 32.04 4.86
N ALA A 423 -14.20 33.32 4.56
CA ALA A 423 -14.25 34.38 5.56
C ALA A 423 -15.67 34.95 5.67
N GLY A 424 -16.24 35.00 6.87
CA GLY A 424 -17.62 35.45 7.09
C GLY A 424 -18.06 35.44 8.55
N PRO A 425 -19.24 36.01 8.87
CA PRO A 425 -19.82 35.93 10.21
C PRO A 425 -20.39 34.53 10.45
N TYR A 426 -19.53 33.60 10.88
CA TYR A 426 -19.97 32.30 11.35
C TYR A 426 -20.43 32.41 12.80
N LEU A 427 -21.55 31.78 13.14
CA LEU A 427 -21.82 31.45 14.54
C LEU A 427 -20.66 30.57 15.01
N PRO A 428 -20.12 30.74 16.24
CA PRO A 428 -19.15 29.79 16.79
C PRO A 428 -19.85 28.43 16.86
N SER A 429 -19.64 27.59 15.84
CA SER A 429 -20.10 26.21 15.87
C SER A 429 -19.08 25.40 16.65
N GLU A 430 -19.58 24.44 17.40
CA GLU A 430 -18.82 23.25 17.83
C GLU A 430 -18.00 22.70 16.65
N PRO A 431 -16.86 22.03 16.90
CA PRO A 431 -16.06 21.42 15.84
C PRO A 431 -16.96 20.57 14.94
N ASN A 432 -17.07 20.92 13.66
CA ASN A 432 -17.87 20.15 12.72
C ASN A 432 -17.23 18.78 12.52
N ASP A 433 -17.94 17.71 12.88
CA ASP A 433 -17.65 16.31 12.57
C ASP A 433 -17.87 16.01 11.07
N CYS A 434 -17.33 16.86 10.18
CA CYS A 434 -17.38 16.64 8.74
C CYS A 434 -16.46 15.47 8.38
N SER A 435 -17.06 14.34 7.99
CA SER A 435 -16.33 13.15 7.56
C SER A 435 -15.85 13.33 6.11
N PHE A 436 -14.55 13.12 5.86
CA PHE A 436 -13.96 13.15 4.52
C PHE A 436 -13.09 11.92 4.27
N ASP A 437 -13.42 11.19 3.20
CA ASP A 437 -12.69 9.99 2.80
C ASP A 437 -12.27 9.98 1.33
N ILE A 438 -11.11 9.36 1.08
CA ILE A 438 -10.53 9.18 -0.25
C ILE A 438 -10.43 7.68 -0.51
N SER A 439 -10.99 7.26 -1.64
CA SER A 439 -10.92 5.87 -2.09
C SER A 439 -10.84 5.81 -3.62
N ALA A 440 -10.92 4.61 -4.17
CA ALA A 440 -10.96 4.40 -5.61
C ALA A 440 -12.15 3.52 -5.98
N VAL A 441 -12.77 3.82 -7.10
CA VAL A 441 -13.74 2.94 -7.77
C VAL A 441 -13.15 2.49 -9.09
N ASN A 442 -13.40 1.24 -9.47
CA ASN A 442 -12.82 0.68 -10.67
C ASN A 442 -13.79 -0.24 -11.43
N ILE A 443 -13.48 -0.46 -12.70
CA ILE A 443 -14.32 -1.25 -13.60
C ILE A 443 -14.34 -2.75 -13.26
N GLU A 444 -13.27 -3.25 -12.64
CA GLU A 444 -13.14 -4.67 -12.32
C GLU A 444 -13.94 -5.09 -11.07
N GLU A 445 -14.07 -4.18 -10.10
CA GLU A 445 -14.63 -4.45 -8.78
C GLU A 445 -15.98 -3.76 -8.57
N ASN A 446 -16.13 -2.51 -9.03
CA ASN A 446 -17.29 -1.67 -8.69
C ASN A 446 -18.33 -1.53 -9.81
N GLY A 447 -18.30 -2.46 -10.78
CA GLY A 447 -19.29 -2.52 -11.87
C GLY A 447 -20.73 -2.82 -11.44
N SER A 448 -20.94 -3.23 -10.18
CA SER A 448 -22.26 -3.50 -9.56
C SER A 448 -22.56 -2.60 -8.34
N LYS A 449 -21.74 -1.57 -8.09
CA LYS A 449 -21.90 -0.62 -6.97
C LYS A 449 -23.27 0.06 -7.01
N LYS A 450 -23.78 0.43 -5.83
CA LYS A 450 -24.94 1.31 -5.62
C LYS A 450 -24.49 2.59 -4.88
N PRO A 451 -25.16 3.75 -5.07
CA PRO A 451 -26.37 3.96 -5.87
C PRO A 451 -26.14 3.99 -7.39
N VAL A 452 -24.95 4.38 -7.85
CA VAL A 452 -24.52 4.30 -9.25
C VAL A 452 -23.39 3.28 -9.38
N ASN A 453 -23.43 2.47 -10.44
CA ASN A 453 -22.34 1.54 -10.75
C ASN A 453 -21.25 2.22 -11.60
N TYR A 454 -20.01 1.76 -11.44
CA TYR A 454 -18.90 2.33 -12.19
C TYR A 454 -18.94 1.93 -13.66
N VAL A 455 -18.90 2.93 -14.55
CA VAL A 455 -18.76 2.79 -16.01
C VAL A 455 -17.64 3.69 -16.50
N LEU A 456 -16.99 3.32 -17.59
CA LEU A 456 -15.90 4.09 -18.19
C LEU A 456 -16.40 5.48 -18.62
N PRO A 457 -15.56 6.54 -18.52
CA PRO A 457 -15.90 7.82 -19.10
C PRO A 457 -16.12 7.73 -20.63
N PRO A 458 -16.96 8.59 -21.21
CA PRO A 458 -17.18 8.63 -22.66
C PRO A 458 -15.86 8.81 -23.43
N GLY A 459 -15.65 8.01 -24.47
CA GLY A 459 -14.44 8.05 -25.30
C GLY A 459 -13.19 7.42 -24.66
N VAL A 460 -13.27 6.95 -23.41
CA VAL A 460 -12.18 6.22 -22.74
C VAL A 460 -12.36 4.73 -22.98
N SER A 461 -11.27 4.08 -23.36
CA SER A 461 -11.18 2.63 -23.51
C SER A 461 -10.09 2.08 -22.62
N ARG A 462 -10.27 0.85 -22.16
CA ARG A 462 -9.28 0.18 -21.31
C ARG A 462 -7.99 -0.01 -22.11
N VAL A 463 -6.85 0.34 -21.49
CA VAL A 463 -5.53 0.16 -22.08
C VAL A 463 -5.29 -1.33 -22.34
N ILE A 464 -4.82 -1.66 -23.54
CA ILE A 464 -4.43 -3.03 -23.88
C ILE A 464 -2.94 -3.18 -23.60
N ASP A 465 -2.57 -4.23 -22.87
CA ASP A 465 -1.17 -4.57 -22.63
C ASP A 465 -0.56 -5.29 -23.85
N PRO A 466 0.38 -4.66 -24.58
CA PRO A 466 0.97 -5.24 -25.79
C PRO A 466 2.05 -6.29 -25.51
N SER A 467 2.51 -6.43 -24.26
CA SER A 467 3.54 -7.40 -23.89
C SER A 467 3.02 -8.83 -23.83
N ASN A 468 1.69 -9.00 -23.78
CA ASN A 468 1.05 -10.31 -23.78
C ASN A 468 0.67 -10.72 -25.21
N PRO A 469 0.87 -11.99 -25.61
CA PRO A 469 0.46 -12.50 -26.92
C PRO A 469 -1.06 -12.49 -27.14
N GLN A 470 -1.85 -12.18 -26.11
CA GLN A 470 -3.29 -11.97 -26.18
C GLN A 470 -3.66 -10.56 -25.69
N LEU A 471 -4.68 -9.97 -26.30
CA LEU A 471 -5.20 -8.66 -25.94
C LEU A 471 -5.79 -8.72 -24.53
N ARG A 472 -5.05 -8.19 -23.54
CA ARG A 472 -5.52 -8.04 -22.17
C ARG A 472 -5.83 -6.58 -21.90
N GLN A 473 -7.04 -6.31 -21.43
CA GLN A 473 -7.41 -4.98 -20.96
C GLN A 473 -6.95 -4.79 -19.51
N LEU A 474 -6.26 -3.70 -19.23
CA LEU A 474 -5.85 -3.31 -17.88
C LEU A 474 -7.04 -2.76 -17.09
N ASN A 475 -6.93 -2.77 -15.75
CA ASN A 475 -7.93 -2.15 -14.89
C ASN A 475 -7.96 -0.63 -15.15
N GLU A 476 -9.12 -0.03 -14.93
CA GLU A 476 -9.37 1.39 -15.11
C GLU A 476 -10.11 1.87 -13.85
N GLN A 477 -9.63 2.98 -13.26
CA GLN A 477 -10.02 3.41 -11.91
C GLN A 477 -10.18 4.93 -11.84
N ALA A 478 -11.14 5.39 -11.04
CA ALA A 478 -11.35 6.79 -10.68
C ALA A 478 -11.14 7.01 -9.18
N MET A 479 -10.70 8.21 -8.80
CA MET A 479 -10.61 8.62 -7.40
C MET A 479 -11.99 9.03 -6.89
N VAL A 480 -12.35 8.59 -5.69
CA VAL A 480 -13.56 8.97 -4.97
C VAL A 480 -13.23 9.97 -3.87
N LEU A 481 -13.98 11.07 -3.83
CA LEU A 481 -14.02 12.05 -2.77
C LEU A 481 -15.38 11.94 -2.09
N LYS A 482 -15.42 11.34 -0.90
CA LYS A 482 -16.65 11.13 -0.14
C LYS A 482 -16.68 12.09 1.03
N VAL A 483 -17.68 12.96 1.08
CA VAL A 483 -17.81 13.97 2.14
C VAL A 483 -19.22 13.95 2.72
N CYS A 484 -19.34 14.09 4.04
CA CYS A 484 -20.63 14.24 4.70
C CYS A 484 -20.55 15.24 5.85
N GLU A 485 -21.66 15.93 6.09
CA GLU A 485 -21.77 17.07 7.01
C GLU A 485 -20.81 18.22 6.63
N LEU A 486 -20.64 18.48 5.32
CA LEU A 486 -19.86 19.61 4.82
C LEU A 486 -20.62 20.92 5.01
N ALA A 487 -20.18 21.72 5.98
CA ALA A 487 -20.85 22.96 6.38
C ALA A 487 -20.81 24.08 5.33
N ASP A 488 -21.71 25.06 5.48
CA ASP A 488 -21.80 26.26 4.65
C ASP A 488 -20.47 27.04 4.64
N GLY A 489 -19.93 27.29 3.45
CA GLY A 489 -18.65 27.97 3.28
C GLY A 489 -17.41 27.12 3.56
N ASP A 490 -17.54 25.82 3.82
CA ASP A 490 -16.40 24.92 4.05
C ASP A 490 -16.06 24.09 2.78
N ALA A 491 -14.82 23.59 2.75
CA ALA A 491 -14.35 22.71 1.69
C ALA A 491 -13.46 21.58 2.24
N ARG A 492 -13.45 20.45 1.52
CA ARG A 492 -12.53 19.33 1.77
C ARG A 492 -11.85 18.95 0.46
N ALA A 493 -10.57 18.65 0.53
CA ALA A 493 -9.78 18.42 -0.66
C ALA A 493 -8.74 17.32 -0.47
N ALA A 494 -8.41 16.68 -1.59
CA ALA A 494 -7.28 15.81 -1.75
C ALA A 494 -6.18 16.53 -2.55
N TYR A 495 -4.91 16.24 -2.28
CA TYR A 495 -3.82 16.82 -3.04
C TYR A 495 -2.77 15.78 -3.43
N LYS A 496 -2.08 16.07 -4.53
CA LYS A 496 -0.96 15.32 -5.05
C LYS A 496 0.20 16.26 -5.33
N ASN A 497 1.39 15.86 -4.92
CA ASN A 497 2.62 16.57 -5.24
C ASN A 497 3.15 16.07 -6.59
N ILE A 498 3.47 16.99 -7.48
CA ILE A 498 3.96 16.72 -8.82
C ILE A 498 5.07 17.71 -9.18
N ASN A 499 5.71 17.52 -10.34
CA ASN A 499 6.59 18.52 -10.93
C ASN A 499 6.30 18.55 -12.43
N LEU A 500 5.52 19.53 -12.85
CA LEU A 500 4.95 19.57 -14.19
C LEU A 500 5.03 20.97 -14.81
N ASP A 501 5.56 21.04 -16.02
CA ASP A 501 5.49 22.22 -16.90
C ASP A 501 4.33 22.01 -17.88
N VAL A 502 3.25 22.78 -17.72
CA VAL A 502 2.05 22.66 -18.56
C VAL A 502 2.03 23.64 -19.73
N ARG A 503 3.06 24.51 -19.88
CA ARG A 503 3.04 25.62 -20.84
C ARG A 503 3.02 25.21 -22.31
N GLN A 504 3.41 23.98 -22.62
CA GLN A 504 3.36 23.45 -23.99
C GLN A 504 2.02 22.77 -24.33
N TYR A 505 1.10 22.76 -23.37
CA TYR A 505 -0.24 22.21 -23.53
C TYR A 505 -1.27 23.33 -23.52
N GLU A 506 -2.35 23.20 -24.28
CA GLU A 506 -3.37 24.24 -24.33
C GLU A 506 -4.44 24.06 -23.25
N LYS A 507 -4.79 22.81 -22.93
CA LYS A 507 -5.96 22.46 -22.12
C LYS A 507 -5.64 21.47 -21.02
N LEU A 508 -6.39 21.60 -19.93
CA LEU A 508 -6.55 20.55 -18.92
C LEU A 508 -7.93 19.93 -19.07
N GLN A 509 -7.99 18.61 -19.04
CA GLN A 509 -9.24 17.86 -19.03
C GLN A 509 -9.30 16.92 -17.83
N LEU A 510 -10.47 16.84 -17.19
CA LEU A 510 -10.76 15.93 -16.08
C LEU A 510 -12.25 15.60 -16.09
N PHE A 511 -12.59 14.32 -16.04
CA PHE A 511 -13.98 13.87 -15.91
C PHE A 511 -14.40 13.88 -14.45
N VAL A 512 -15.65 14.26 -14.20
CA VAL A 512 -16.22 14.28 -12.86
C VAL A 512 -17.63 13.71 -12.86
N HIS A 513 -17.91 12.88 -11.87
CA HIS A 513 -19.21 12.33 -11.54
C HIS A 513 -19.57 12.75 -10.12
N ALA A 514 -20.85 12.97 -9.83
CA ALA A 514 -21.33 13.22 -8.49
C ALA A 514 -22.64 12.47 -8.24
N GLU A 515 -22.75 11.80 -7.10
CA GLU A 515 -23.96 11.09 -6.69
C GLU A 515 -24.35 11.43 -5.25
N ALA A 516 -25.66 11.36 -4.99
CA ALA A 516 -26.19 11.51 -3.65
C ALA A 516 -25.89 10.26 -2.81
N MET A 517 -25.46 10.46 -1.56
CA MET A 517 -25.30 9.36 -0.62
C MET A 517 -26.67 8.77 -0.23
N GLN A 518 -26.73 7.45 -0.02
CA GLN A 518 -27.98 6.75 0.29
C GLN A 518 -28.64 7.33 1.55
N GLY A 519 -29.91 7.74 1.43
CA GLY A 519 -30.67 8.34 2.54
C GLY A 519 -30.40 9.84 2.80
N ARG A 520 -29.57 10.51 1.98
CA ARG A 520 -29.33 11.96 2.05
C ARG A 520 -29.86 12.62 0.77
N SER A 521 -30.53 13.77 0.92
CA SER A 521 -31.03 14.55 -0.22
C SER A 521 -30.10 15.73 -0.50
N ILE A 522 -29.64 15.83 -1.74
CA ILE A 522 -28.84 16.94 -2.28
C ILE A 522 -29.41 17.30 -3.66
N SER A 523 -29.36 18.58 -4.03
CA SER A 523 -29.85 19.07 -5.33
C SER A 523 -28.70 19.43 -6.27
N ASP A 524 -28.99 19.52 -7.56
CA ASP A 524 -28.04 20.02 -8.56
C ASP A 524 -27.57 21.44 -8.20
N ASN A 525 -26.26 21.67 -8.35
CA ASN A 525 -25.55 22.93 -8.06
C ASN A 525 -25.45 23.30 -6.57
N ASP A 526 -25.89 22.45 -5.64
CA ASP A 526 -25.67 22.68 -4.19
C ASP A 526 -24.19 22.68 -3.83
N LEU A 527 -23.38 21.86 -4.52
CA LEU A 527 -21.95 21.73 -4.28
C LEU A 527 -21.15 22.05 -5.54
N CYS A 528 -19.93 22.51 -5.33
CA CYS A 528 -18.95 22.75 -6.38
C CYS A 528 -17.77 21.80 -6.23
N ILE A 529 -17.17 21.43 -7.36
CA ILE A 529 -15.84 20.80 -7.38
C ILE A 529 -14.84 21.82 -7.90
N PHE A 530 -13.62 21.81 -7.35
CA PHE A 530 -12.54 22.66 -7.81
C PHE A 530 -11.26 21.88 -8.04
N VAL A 531 -10.48 22.35 -9.01
CA VAL A 531 -9.10 21.93 -9.27
C VAL A 531 -8.19 23.13 -9.04
N ARG A 532 -7.22 22.96 -8.15
CA ARG A 532 -6.22 23.96 -7.77
C ARG A 532 -4.84 23.52 -8.25
N LEU A 533 -4.16 24.41 -8.97
CA LEU A 533 -2.81 24.20 -9.54
C LEU A 533 -1.88 25.29 -9.02
N GLY A 534 -0.76 24.91 -8.40
CA GLY A 534 0.11 25.90 -7.78
C GLY A 534 1.50 25.42 -7.41
N SER A 535 2.29 26.35 -6.87
CA SER A 535 3.55 26.05 -6.20
C SER A 535 3.34 25.63 -4.74
N ASP A 536 2.21 26.00 -4.16
CA ASP A 536 1.75 25.60 -2.83
C ASP A 536 0.21 25.48 -2.79
N TYR A 537 -0.33 25.11 -1.62
CA TYR A 537 -1.76 24.86 -1.43
C TYR A 537 -2.58 26.10 -1.04
N GLN A 538 -1.97 27.19 -0.57
CA GLN A 538 -2.69 28.28 0.13
C GLN A 538 -2.39 29.69 -0.38
N ASN A 539 -1.15 29.95 -0.76
CA ASN A 539 -0.66 31.30 -1.02
C ASN A 539 -0.38 31.54 -2.50
N ASN A 540 -0.11 30.51 -3.30
CA ASN A 540 0.29 30.64 -4.69
C ASN A 540 -0.36 29.56 -5.56
N TYR A 541 -1.60 29.84 -5.98
CA TYR A 541 -2.36 28.90 -6.82
C TYR A 541 -3.31 29.59 -7.80
N TYR A 542 -3.59 28.88 -8.88
CA TYR A 542 -4.77 29.02 -9.71
C TYR A 542 -5.84 28.03 -9.25
N GLU A 543 -7.10 28.41 -9.31
CA GLU A 543 -8.21 27.51 -9.03
C GLU A 543 -9.29 27.65 -10.10
N TYR A 544 -9.74 26.53 -10.63
CA TYR A 544 -10.90 26.44 -11.51
C TYR A 544 -11.99 25.66 -10.77
N GLU A 545 -13.19 26.21 -10.70
CA GLU A 545 -14.32 25.65 -9.97
C GLU A 545 -15.56 25.57 -10.86
N ILE A 546 -16.29 24.46 -10.76
CA ILE A 546 -17.56 24.24 -11.46
C ILE A 546 -18.64 23.72 -10.49
N PRO A 547 -19.91 24.12 -10.66
CA PRO A 547 -21.03 23.53 -9.93
C PRO A 547 -21.30 22.09 -10.38
N LEU A 548 -21.60 21.20 -9.43
CA LEU A 548 -21.85 19.79 -9.69
C LEU A 548 -23.31 19.52 -10.04
N LYS A 549 -23.53 18.72 -11.07
CA LYS A 549 -24.81 18.06 -11.37
C LYS A 549 -24.80 16.61 -10.92
N LEU A 550 -25.90 16.16 -10.35
CA LEU A 550 -26.00 14.83 -9.78
C LEU A 550 -26.43 13.82 -10.84
N THR A 551 -25.81 12.65 -10.82
CA THR A 551 -26.27 11.50 -11.59
C THR A 551 -27.46 10.85 -10.88
N PRO A 552 -28.55 10.53 -11.61
CA PRO A 552 -29.69 9.82 -11.03
C PRO A 552 -29.31 8.45 -10.47
N TYR A 553 -30.04 7.98 -9.46
CA TYR A 553 -29.91 6.62 -8.97
C TYR A 553 -30.24 5.62 -10.08
N GLY A 554 -29.39 4.62 -10.32
CA GLY A 554 -29.65 3.61 -11.32
C GLY A 554 -28.46 2.72 -11.65
N THR A 555 -28.71 1.73 -12.49
CA THR A 555 -27.66 0.91 -13.09
C THR A 555 -27.50 1.28 -14.55
N TYR A 556 -26.27 1.60 -14.94
CA TYR A 556 -25.87 2.11 -16.23
C TYR A 556 -25.07 1.04 -16.98
N ASP A 557 -25.25 1.02 -18.29
CA ASP A 557 -24.63 0.03 -19.16
C ASP A 557 -23.31 0.60 -19.68
N ASN A 558 -22.21 -0.08 -19.39
CA ASN A 558 -20.90 0.35 -19.83
C ASN A 558 -20.76 0.29 -21.36
N GLU A 559 -21.51 -0.53 -22.09
CA GLU A 559 -21.38 -0.58 -23.56
C GLU A 559 -22.22 0.51 -24.26
N ASN A 560 -23.06 1.23 -23.51
CA ASN A 560 -23.91 2.28 -24.03
C ASN A 560 -23.33 3.68 -23.75
N GLU A 561 -22.93 4.39 -24.80
CA GLU A 561 -22.34 5.72 -24.67
C GLU A 561 -23.26 6.76 -24.03
N ASN A 562 -24.59 6.66 -24.22
CA ASN A 562 -25.54 7.56 -23.57
C ASN A 562 -25.59 7.32 -22.06
N HIS A 563 -25.49 6.06 -21.62
CA HIS A 563 -25.41 5.72 -20.21
C HIS A 563 -24.11 6.25 -19.59
N ARG A 564 -22.98 6.12 -20.29
CA ARG A 564 -21.70 6.74 -19.86
C ARG A 564 -21.80 8.25 -19.71
N LYS A 565 -22.50 8.96 -20.62
CA LYS A 565 -22.73 10.42 -20.53
C LYS A 565 -23.65 10.84 -19.39
N ILE A 566 -24.51 9.95 -18.90
CA ILE A 566 -25.34 10.21 -17.72
C ILE A 566 -24.50 10.10 -16.44
N VAL A 567 -23.61 9.10 -16.37
CA VAL A 567 -22.68 8.94 -15.24
C VAL A 567 -21.61 10.03 -15.25
N TRP A 568 -21.05 10.35 -16.41
CA TRP A 568 -20.03 11.37 -16.60
C TRP A 568 -20.59 12.54 -17.43
N PRO A 569 -21.41 13.42 -16.83
CA PRO A 569 -22.05 14.51 -17.56
C PRO A 569 -21.03 15.54 -18.02
N GLU A 570 -21.16 16.01 -19.26
CA GLU A 570 -20.29 17.06 -19.83
C GLU A 570 -20.31 18.35 -19.01
N ALA A 571 -21.41 18.64 -18.31
CA ALA A 571 -21.53 19.79 -17.41
C ALA A 571 -20.55 19.73 -16.22
N ASN A 572 -20.16 18.55 -15.77
CA ASN A 572 -19.21 18.35 -14.68
C ASN A 572 -17.77 18.15 -15.20
N MET A 573 -17.55 18.11 -16.52
CA MET A 573 -16.20 17.92 -17.05
C MET A 573 -15.40 19.22 -16.95
N PHE A 574 -14.20 19.15 -16.39
CA PHE A 574 -13.21 20.22 -16.60
C PHE A 574 -12.68 20.09 -18.03
N ASP A 575 -12.86 21.12 -18.83
CA ASP A 575 -12.23 21.32 -20.13
C ASP A 575 -11.99 22.81 -20.30
N PHE A 576 -10.86 23.30 -19.78
CA PHE A 576 -10.52 24.72 -19.81
C PHE A 576 -9.12 24.94 -20.37
N LYS A 577 -8.91 26.10 -20.99
CA LYS A 577 -7.61 26.47 -21.54
C LYS A 577 -6.73 27.09 -20.46
N PHE A 578 -5.45 26.73 -20.41
CA PHE A 578 -4.50 27.33 -19.47
C PHE A 578 -4.38 28.85 -19.63
N ASN A 579 -4.58 29.37 -20.85
CA ASN A 579 -4.57 30.79 -21.12
C ASN A 579 -5.68 31.55 -20.35
N GLU A 580 -6.79 30.90 -20.00
CA GLU A 580 -7.83 31.52 -19.17
C GLU A 580 -7.30 31.82 -17.76
N LEU A 581 -6.48 30.93 -17.19
CA LEU A 581 -5.83 31.14 -15.90
C LEU A 581 -4.86 32.34 -15.95
N SER A 582 -3.97 32.35 -16.94
CA SER A 582 -3.02 33.44 -17.16
C SER A 582 -3.73 34.78 -17.39
N HIS A 583 -4.86 34.78 -18.12
CA HIS A 583 -5.65 35.98 -18.36
C HIS A 583 -6.25 36.54 -17.07
N VAL A 584 -6.79 35.70 -16.18
CA VAL A 584 -7.32 36.13 -14.87
C VAL A 584 -6.25 36.76 -14.00
N LYS A 585 -5.04 36.19 -14.00
CA LYS A 585 -3.88 36.78 -13.31
C LYS A 585 -3.50 38.15 -13.89
N GLN A 586 -3.54 38.32 -15.21
CA GLN A 586 -3.29 39.61 -15.86
C GLN A 586 -4.34 40.65 -15.47
N LEU A 587 -5.63 40.30 -15.51
CA LEU A 587 -6.72 41.19 -15.06
C LEU A 587 -6.54 41.64 -13.61
N ARG A 588 -6.17 40.71 -12.72
CA ARG A 588 -5.82 41.01 -11.33
C ARG A 588 -4.66 41.99 -11.24
N ASN A 589 -3.56 41.71 -11.94
CA ASN A 589 -2.36 42.55 -11.93
C ASN A 589 -2.64 43.96 -12.47
N ASP A 590 -3.49 44.07 -13.50
CA ASP A 590 -3.92 45.35 -14.07
C ASP A 590 -4.79 46.15 -13.08
N ALA A 591 -5.69 45.48 -12.35
CA ALA A 591 -6.50 46.12 -11.30
C ALA A 591 -5.63 46.65 -10.15
N ILE A 592 -4.58 45.91 -9.75
CA ILE A 592 -3.58 46.38 -8.77
C ILE A 592 -2.82 47.60 -9.33
N ARG A 593 -2.34 47.52 -10.58
CA ARG A 593 -1.55 48.59 -11.21
C ARG A 593 -2.35 49.88 -11.37
N THR A 594 -3.65 49.79 -11.61
CA THR A 594 -4.56 50.94 -11.73
C THR A 594 -4.99 51.53 -10.38
N GLY A 595 -4.50 50.98 -9.27
CA GLY A 595 -4.68 51.54 -7.92
C GLY A 595 -5.98 51.14 -7.24
N ASN A 596 -6.63 50.05 -7.67
CA ASN A 596 -7.80 49.53 -6.98
C ASN A 596 -7.39 48.82 -5.68
N GLY A 597 -7.45 49.55 -4.56
CA GLY A 597 -7.00 49.09 -3.24
C GLY A 597 -7.76 47.90 -2.64
N ASN A 598 -8.82 47.42 -3.29
CA ASN A 598 -9.55 46.21 -2.90
C ASN A 598 -8.84 44.91 -3.33
N TYR A 599 -7.82 44.99 -4.18
CA TYR A 599 -7.10 43.82 -4.69
C TYR A 599 -5.63 43.86 -4.28
N SER A 600 -5.12 42.71 -3.84
CA SER A 600 -3.71 42.50 -3.52
C SER A 600 -3.23 41.17 -4.09
N TYR A 601 -1.93 40.91 -3.99
CA TYR A 601 -1.39 39.60 -4.36
C TYR A 601 -1.87 38.49 -3.44
N THR A 602 -2.16 38.77 -2.17
CA THR A 602 -2.55 37.77 -1.17
C THR A 602 -4.06 37.58 -1.06
N SER A 603 -4.87 38.51 -1.59
CA SER A 603 -6.31 38.37 -1.65
C SER A 603 -6.75 37.47 -2.80
N LEU A 604 -7.81 36.68 -2.59
CA LEU A 604 -8.48 35.94 -3.65
C LEU A 604 -9.08 36.89 -4.68
N PHE A 605 -8.64 36.78 -5.93
CA PHE A 605 -9.29 37.41 -7.08
C PHE A 605 -9.98 36.35 -7.91
N SER A 606 -11.25 36.57 -8.25
CA SER A 606 -12.05 35.61 -9.02
C SER A 606 -12.84 36.28 -10.12
N ILE A 607 -13.02 35.57 -11.23
CA ILE A 607 -14.06 35.86 -12.23
C ILE A 607 -15.05 34.71 -12.26
N GLU A 608 -16.31 35.00 -12.57
CA GLU A 608 -17.36 34.00 -12.70
C GLU A 608 -18.10 34.21 -14.04
N ASP A 609 -18.38 33.11 -14.74
CA ASP A 609 -19.12 33.12 -16.00
C ASP A 609 -20.64 32.96 -15.79
N ALA A 610 -21.41 33.01 -16.88
CA ALA A 610 -22.86 32.85 -16.83
C ALA A 610 -23.34 31.43 -16.45
N SER A 611 -22.44 30.45 -16.44
CA SER A 611 -22.70 29.06 -16.02
C SER A 611 -22.20 28.80 -14.59
N HIS A 612 -21.89 29.86 -13.84
CA HIS A 612 -21.36 29.82 -12.47
C HIS A 612 -19.99 29.15 -12.31
N LYS A 613 -19.26 28.98 -13.42
CA LYS A 613 -17.86 28.52 -13.37
C LYS A 613 -16.99 29.67 -12.89
N ARG A 614 -16.10 29.37 -11.94
CA ARG A 614 -15.29 30.39 -11.27
C ARG A 614 -13.81 30.10 -11.47
N ILE A 615 -13.07 31.10 -11.93
CA ILE A 615 -11.61 31.04 -12.06
C ILE A 615 -11.01 32.01 -11.06
N SER A 616 -10.10 31.53 -10.22
CA SER A 616 -9.49 32.31 -9.16
C SER A 616 -7.97 32.25 -9.17
N VAL A 617 -7.34 33.31 -8.65
CA VAL A 617 -5.90 33.42 -8.49
C VAL A 617 -5.56 34.00 -7.11
N VAL A 618 -4.59 33.39 -6.44
CA VAL A 618 -3.96 33.87 -5.19
C VAL A 618 -2.45 33.81 -5.35
N GLY A 619 -1.76 34.86 -4.91
CA GLY A 619 -0.31 34.99 -4.99
C GLY A 619 0.21 35.24 -6.39
N ASN A 620 1.36 34.64 -6.68
CA ASN A 620 1.96 34.60 -8.00
C ASN A 620 2.23 33.15 -8.43
N PRO A 621 1.17 32.36 -8.70
CA PRO A 621 1.32 30.98 -9.14
C PRO A 621 2.02 30.90 -10.49
N ASN A 622 2.52 29.71 -10.81
CA ASN A 622 3.31 29.48 -12.00
C ASN A 622 2.97 28.14 -12.66
N LEU A 623 2.67 28.17 -13.95
CA LEU A 623 2.38 27.00 -14.80
C LEU A 623 3.63 26.30 -15.36
N SER A 624 4.82 26.90 -15.24
CA SER A 624 6.09 26.29 -15.64
C SER A 624 6.58 25.20 -14.69
N ASN A 625 6.13 25.25 -13.44
CA ASN A 625 6.55 24.36 -12.36
C ASN A 625 5.40 24.22 -11.37
N VAL A 626 4.35 23.55 -11.82
CA VAL A 626 3.23 23.17 -10.96
C VAL A 626 3.75 22.09 -10.01
N LYS A 627 3.78 22.42 -8.71
CA LYS A 627 4.27 21.52 -7.66
C LYS A 627 3.16 20.74 -7.00
N THR A 628 1.94 21.25 -7.06
CA THR A 628 0.77 20.60 -6.48
C THR A 628 -0.44 20.71 -7.38
N ILE A 629 -1.20 19.61 -7.42
CA ILE A 629 -2.59 19.58 -7.86
C ILE A 629 -3.43 19.25 -6.63
N MET A 630 -4.49 20.01 -6.42
CA MET A 630 -5.48 19.75 -5.39
C MET A 630 -6.86 19.69 -6.03
N ILE A 631 -7.65 18.69 -5.64
CA ILE A 631 -9.01 18.49 -6.11
C ILE A 631 -9.90 18.42 -4.87
N GLY A 632 -10.94 19.24 -4.82
CA GLY A 632 -11.80 19.29 -3.63
C GLY A 632 -13.24 19.62 -3.93
N ILE A 633 -14.08 19.38 -2.93
CA ILE A 633 -15.51 19.66 -2.92
C ILE A 633 -15.73 20.85 -2.00
N ARG A 634 -16.50 21.83 -2.47
CA ARG A 634 -16.84 23.06 -1.75
C ARG A 634 -18.35 23.22 -1.64
N ASN A 635 -18.80 23.56 -0.43
CA ASN A 635 -20.11 24.11 -0.20
C ASN A 635 -19.96 25.64 -0.11
N ARG A 636 -20.30 26.36 -1.18
CA ARG A 636 -20.13 27.83 -1.21
C ARG A 636 -21.00 28.44 -0.11
N SER A 637 -20.50 29.44 0.61
CA SER A 637 -21.32 30.06 1.65
C SER A 637 -22.52 30.78 1.03
N LYS A 638 -23.71 30.58 1.59
CA LYS A 638 -24.95 31.30 1.24
C LYS A 638 -24.79 32.81 1.13
N ASN A 639 -23.93 33.42 1.93
CA ASN A 639 -23.69 34.87 1.92
C ASN A 639 -22.84 35.34 0.74
N ASN A 640 -22.10 34.43 0.10
CA ASN A 640 -21.12 34.67 -0.94
C ASN A 640 -21.36 33.76 -2.17
N ASN A 641 -22.59 33.26 -2.32
CA ASN A 641 -23.00 32.37 -3.40
C ASN A 641 -23.89 33.13 -4.39
N SER A 642 -23.53 33.07 -5.66
CA SER A 642 -24.31 33.60 -6.78
C SER A 642 -25.52 32.71 -7.12
N MET A 643 -25.51 31.46 -6.65
CA MET A 643 -26.56 30.46 -6.86
C MET A 643 -27.50 30.40 -5.65
N ALA A 644 -28.70 29.84 -5.85
CA ALA A 644 -29.65 29.61 -4.76
C ALA A 644 -29.12 28.53 -3.81
N ASP A 645 -29.04 28.86 -2.52
CA ASP A 645 -28.47 27.98 -1.49
C ASP A 645 -29.29 28.05 -0.19
N ASP A 646 -29.50 26.89 0.42
CA ASP A 646 -30.22 26.76 1.68
C ASP A 646 -29.32 27.06 2.90
N GLY A 647 -28.00 26.95 2.76
CA GLY A 647 -27.00 27.15 3.81
C GLY A 647 -26.91 25.99 4.79
N LEU A 648 -27.34 24.78 4.39
CA LEU A 648 -27.29 23.58 5.21
C LEU A 648 -26.07 22.70 4.88
N PRO A 649 -25.59 21.88 5.83
CA PRO A 649 -24.56 20.89 5.56
C PRO A 649 -24.98 19.87 4.49
N LYS A 650 -24.05 19.47 3.62
CA LYS A 650 -24.32 18.54 2.50
C LYS A 650 -23.47 17.27 2.61
N CYS A 651 -23.97 16.19 2.01
CA CYS A 651 -23.25 14.92 1.85
C CYS A 651 -23.28 14.47 0.39
N VAL A 652 -22.12 14.11 -0.17
CA VAL A 652 -21.97 13.72 -1.58
C VAL A 652 -20.82 12.73 -1.75
N GLU A 653 -20.92 11.89 -2.76
CA GLU A 653 -19.81 11.10 -3.27
C GLU A 653 -19.48 11.59 -4.68
N VAL A 654 -18.23 11.99 -4.90
CA VAL A 654 -17.76 12.57 -6.17
C VAL A 654 -16.63 11.70 -6.71
N TRP A 655 -16.70 11.31 -7.98
CA TRP A 655 -15.62 10.58 -8.64
C TRP A 655 -14.91 11.49 -9.63
N VAL A 656 -13.59 11.41 -9.68
CA VAL A 656 -12.79 12.13 -10.68
C VAL A 656 -11.88 11.18 -11.42
N ASN A 657 -11.78 11.38 -12.73
CA ASN A 657 -11.07 10.45 -13.59
C ASN A 657 -10.37 11.15 -14.76
N GLU A 658 -9.33 10.51 -15.30
CA GLU A 658 -8.65 10.90 -16.54
C GLU A 658 -8.15 12.35 -16.51
N LEU A 659 -7.32 12.68 -15.51
CA LEU A 659 -6.63 13.96 -15.42
C LEU A 659 -5.55 14.04 -16.51
N ARG A 660 -5.84 14.75 -17.59
CA ARG A 660 -4.95 14.82 -18.76
C ARG A 660 -4.71 16.24 -19.23
N LEU A 661 -3.53 16.42 -19.82
CA LEU A 661 -3.21 17.60 -20.61
C LEU A 661 -3.50 17.27 -22.08
N SER A 662 -4.25 18.13 -22.76
CA SER A 662 -4.61 17.93 -24.16
C SER A 662 -4.26 19.15 -25.01
N ASN A 663 -4.09 18.88 -26.30
CA ASN A 663 -3.59 19.77 -27.35
C ASN A 663 -2.20 20.33 -27.05
N PHE A 664 -1.28 20.19 -28.01
CA PHE A 664 0.03 20.80 -27.91
C PHE A 664 0.02 22.17 -28.57
N VAL A 665 0.86 23.07 -28.07
CA VAL A 665 1.16 24.31 -28.80
C VAL A 665 1.99 23.95 -30.04
N GLU A 666 1.36 23.91 -31.22
CA GLU A 666 1.99 23.46 -32.48
C GLU A 666 2.84 24.53 -33.20
N ASN A 667 3.31 25.54 -32.48
CA ASN A 667 4.15 26.58 -33.06
C ASN A 667 5.52 25.99 -33.44
N GLY A 668 5.82 25.93 -34.74
CA GLY A 668 7.11 25.49 -35.25
C GLY A 668 8.22 26.52 -35.02
N GLY A 669 9.44 26.04 -34.80
CA GLY A 669 10.65 26.86 -34.80
C GLY A 669 11.57 26.52 -35.97
N TRP A 670 12.50 27.42 -36.29
CA TRP A 670 13.57 27.18 -37.25
C TRP A 670 14.91 27.49 -36.63
N ALA A 671 15.97 26.91 -37.19
CA ALA A 671 17.33 27.25 -36.86
C ALA A 671 18.17 27.38 -38.14
N ALA A 672 19.15 28.27 -38.09
CA ALA A 672 20.12 28.46 -39.16
C ALA A 672 21.52 28.57 -38.56
N ASN A 673 22.44 27.79 -39.13
CA ASN A 673 23.86 27.84 -38.77
C ASN A 673 24.66 28.26 -40.00
N LEU A 674 25.50 29.26 -39.83
CA LEU A 674 26.48 29.73 -40.80
C LEU A 674 27.87 29.53 -40.22
N ARG A 675 28.74 28.85 -40.95
CA ARG A 675 30.16 28.75 -40.60
C ARG A 675 31.00 29.07 -41.82
N THR A 676 31.90 30.02 -41.68
CA THR A 676 32.82 30.43 -42.72
C THR A 676 34.23 30.42 -42.16
N THR A 677 35.11 29.67 -42.82
CA THR A 677 36.53 29.65 -42.48
C THR A 677 37.32 30.14 -43.68
N ALA A 678 38.06 31.24 -43.50
CA ALA A 678 38.97 31.78 -44.50
C ALA A 678 40.41 31.52 -44.06
N ARG A 679 41.18 30.83 -44.91
CA ARG A 679 42.60 30.58 -44.69
C ARG A 679 43.44 31.55 -45.52
N LEU A 680 44.25 32.35 -44.85
CA LEU A 680 45.16 33.34 -45.45
C LEU A 680 46.53 32.68 -45.68
N ALA A 681 46.57 31.66 -46.55
CA ALA A 681 47.77 30.86 -46.85
C ALA A 681 48.52 30.39 -45.59
N ASP A 682 49.74 30.90 -45.40
CA ASP A 682 50.67 30.63 -44.30
C ASP A 682 50.56 31.61 -43.14
N PHE A 683 49.81 32.71 -43.31
CA PHE A 683 49.72 33.81 -42.35
C PHE A 683 48.71 33.54 -41.23
N GLY A 684 47.59 32.87 -41.52
CA GLY A 684 46.59 32.64 -40.47
C GLY A 684 45.24 32.12 -40.96
N THR A 685 44.33 31.92 -40.02
CA THR A 685 42.95 31.50 -40.25
C THR A 685 41.99 32.44 -39.55
N VAL A 686 40.93 32.84 -40.27
CA VAL A 686 39.79 33.59 -39.73
C VAL A 686 38.59 32.65 -39.77
N ASN A 687 37.96 32.45 -38.62
CA ASN A 687 36.72 31.70 -38.47
C ASN A 687 35.61 32.67 -38.07
N LEU A 688 34.52 32.63 -38.83
CA LEU A 688 33.26 33.26 -38.50
C LEU A 688 32.24 32.14 -38.30
N SER A 689 31.55 32.14 -37.16
CA SER A 689 30.39 31.29 -36.95
C SER A 689 29.23 32.13 -36.47
N GLY A 690 28.05 31.87 -37.02
CA GLY A 690 26.81 32.48 -36.61
C GLY A 690 25.76 31.40 -36.49
N SER A 691 24.96 31.45 -35.45
CA SER A 691 23.81 30.56 -35.30
C SER A 691 22.61 31.36 -34.81
N THR A 692 21.44 30.98 -35.28
CA THR A 692 20.18 31.47 -34.77
C THR A 692 19.19 30.33 -34.66
N SER A 693 18.38 30.35 -33.62
CA SER A 693 17.27 29.42 -33.46
C SER A 693 16.10 30.10 -32.77
N ARG A 694 14.88 29.76 -33.19
CA ARG A 694 13.64 30.27 -32.62
C ARG A 694 13.03 29.31 -31.61
N ALA A 695 12.24 29.86 -30.69
CA ALA A 695 11.39 29.08 -29.80
C ALA A 695 10.53 28.09 -30.60
N GLY A 696 10.34 26.89 -30.08
CA GLY A 696 9.73 25.75 -30.75
C GLY A 696 10.72 24.87 -31.52
N PHE A 697 11.96 25.32 -31.78
CA PHE A 697 12.97 24.50 -32.46
C PHE A 697 13.49 23.37 -31.54
N GLY A 698 13.68 22.19 -32.13
CA GLY A 698 14.21 21.02 -31.44
C GLY A 698 14.50 19.89 -32.43
N SER A 699 15.31 18.94 -32.02
CA SER A 699 15.53 17.70 -32.76
C SER A 699 14.31 16.76 -32.65
N ILE A 700 14.21 15.76 -33.51
CA ILE A 700 13.00 14.92 -33.67
C ILE A 700 12.71 14.10 -32.41
N GLU A 701 13.76 13.69 -31.71
CA GLU A 701 13.68 12.92 -30.46
C GLU A 701 13.27 13.74 -29.25
N LYS A 702 13.30 15.09 -29.33
CA LYS A 702 12.92 15.94 -28.20
C LYS A 702 11.43 15.86 -27.94
N LYS A 703 11.09 15.59 -26.67
CA LYS A 703 9.71 15.68 -26.19
C LYS A 703 9.22 17.13 -26.26
N VAL A 704 7.91 17.32 -26.25
CA VAL A 704 7.29 18.65 -26.41
C VAL A 704 7.84 19.66 -25.39
N ASN A 705 7.98 19.26 -24.13
CA ASN A 705 8.52 20.12 -23.06
C ASN A 705 10.03 20.41 -23.14
N GLU A 706 10.79 19.65 -23.94
CA GLU A 706 12.26 19.77 -24.11
C GLU A 706 12.66 20.64 -25.31
N ARG A 707 11.68 21.06 -26.11
CA ARG A 707 11.89 22.00 -27.23
C ARG A 707 12.31 23.36 -26.70
N GLN A 708 13.04 24.10 -27.53
CA GLN A 708 13.58 25.40 -27.17
C GLN A 708 12.45 26.39 -26.85
N LYS A 709 12.58 27.18 -25.78
CA LYS A 709 11.59 28.17 -25.33
C LYS A 709 12.12 29.61 -25.38
N GLU A 710 13.19 29.81 -26.15
CA GLU A 710 13.90 31.09 -26.26
C GLU A 710 14.31 31.30 -27.72
N ASP A 711 14.42 32.55 -28.16
CA ASP A 711 15.04 32.90 -29.43
C ASP A 711 16.53 33.20 -29.18
N ILE A 712 17.42 32.41 -29.77
CA ILE A 712 18.87 32.52 -29.59
C ILE A 712 19.48 33.12 -30.87
N TYR A 713 20.37 34.09 -30.68
CA TYR A 713 21.22 34.67 -31.71
C TYR A 713 22.65 34.64 -31.19
N SER A 714 23.52 33.85 -31.81
CA SER A 714 24.93 33.76 -31.45
C SER A 714 25.81 34.09 -32.63
N TYR A 715 26.90 34.81 -32.38
CA TYR A 715 27.95 35.01 -33.36
C TYR A 715 29.32 34.98 -32.68
N ASP A 716 30.27 34.33 -33.34
CA ASP A 716 31.65 34.16 -32.91
C ASP A 716 32.59 34.45 -34.07
N VAL A 717 33.59 35.27 -33.79
CA VAL A 717 34.67 35.61 -34.71
C VAL A 717 35.97 35.27 -34.01
N SER A 718 36.71 34.32 -34.57
CA SER A 718 38.01 33.91 -34.04
C SER A 718 39.08 33.93 -35.13
N THR A 719 40.25 34.47 -34.80
CA THR A 719 41.36 34.60 -35.73
C THR A 719 42.65 34.08 -35.09
N ASN A 720 43.37 33.24 -35.82
CA ASN A 720 44.72 32.79 -35.48
C ASN A 720 45.69 33.36 -36.52
N LEU A 721 46.61 34.23 -36.10
CA LEU A 721 47.61 34.87 -36.95
C LEU A 721 49.01 34.41 -36.55
N GLU A 722 49.88 34.19 -37.53
CA GLU A 722 51.30 33.93 -37.36
C GLU A 722 52.07 35.19 -37.75
N LEU A 723 52.26 36.10 -36.80
CA LEU A 723 52.93 37.39 -37.05
C LEU A 723 54.41 37.23 -37.41
N GLY A 724 55.01 36.08 -37.10
CA GLY A 724 56.36 35.71 -37.53
C GLY A 724 56.54 35.68 -39.06
N LYS A 725 55.46 35.50 -39.83
CA LYS A 725 55.47 35.51 -41.31
C LYS A 725 55.78 36.89 -41.91
N PHE A 726 55.73 37.98 -41.13
CA PHE A 726 56.16 39.31 -41.58
C PHE A 726 57.68 39.54 -41.49
N VAL A 727 58.43 38.60 -40.90
CA VAL A 727 59.89 38.67 -40.71
C VAL A 727 60.59 37.71 -41.70
N PRO A 728 61.81 38.02 -42.21
CA PRO A 728 62.50 37.14 -43.16
C PRO A 728 62.69 35.72 -42.62
N GLU A 729 62.46 34.71 -43.47
CA GLU A 729 62.44 33.28 -43.10
C GLU A 729 63.73 32.80 -42.40
N LYS A 730 64.87 33.44 -42.69
CA LYS A 730 66.17 33.17 -42.04
C LYS A 730 66.17 33.41 -40.53
N VAL A 731 65.29 34.30 -40.03
CA VAL A 731 65.20 34.65 -38.61
C VAL A 731 64.49 33.56 -37.81
N LYS A 732 63.69 32.69 -38.46
CA LYS A 732 62.94 31.58 -37.83
C LYS A 732 62.12 32.00 -36.60
N LEU A 733 61.60 33.22 -36.60
CA LEU A 733 60.78 33.75 -35.52
C LEU A 733 59.32 33.31 -35.71
N SER A 734 58.71 32.72 -34.68
CA SER A 734 57.28 32.42 -34.65
C SER A 734 56.59 33.22 -33.56
N VAL A 735 55.53 33.91 -33.92
CA VAL A 735 54.72 34.74 -33.01
C VAL A 735 53.24 34.47 -33.32
N PRO A 736 52.64 33.45 -32.69
CA PRO A 736 51.22 33.20 -32.83
C PRO A 736 50.42 34.24 -32.03
N MET A 737 49.35 34.75 -32.64
CA MET A 737 48.39 35.67 -32.03
C MET A 737 46.97 35.16 -32.25
N PHE A 738 46.22 35.00 -31.16
CA PHE A 738 44.81 34.66 -31.18
C PHE A 738 43.96 35.87 -30.80
N ILE A 739 42.91 36.13 -31.56
CA ILE A 739 41.89 37.15 -31.27
C ILE A 739 40.53 36.48 -31.39
N GLY A 740 39.70 36.57 -30.35
CA GLY A 740 38.35 36.02 -30.33
C GLY A 740 37.35 37.04 -29.80
N TYR A 741 36.18 37.11 -30.44
CA TYR A 741 35.02 37.84 -29.96
C TYR A 741 33.79 36.95 -30.13
N ASN A 742 33.04 36.76 -29.05
CA ASN A 742 31.78 36.02 -29.07
C ASN A 742 30.69 36.82 -28.36
N GLU A 743 29.46 36.69 -28.86
CA GLU A 743 28.28 37.24 -28.21
C GLU A 743 27.08 36.32 -28.49
N THR A 744 26.29 36.11 -27.44
CA THR A 744 25.04 35.36 -27.50
C THR A 744 23.94 36.18 -26.86
N VAL A 745 22.89 36.45 -27.63
CA VAL A 745 21.66 37.10 -27.17
C VAL A 745 20.58 36.03 -27.10
N SER A 746 19.93 35.90 -25.94
CA SER A 746 18.77 35.03 -25.76
C SER A 746 17.54 35.84 -25.34
N ASN A 747 16.46 35.70 -26.09
CA ASN A 747 15.18 36.32 -25.80
C ASN A 747 14.17 35.23 -25.40
N PRO A 748 13.77 35.14 -24.12
CA PRO A 748 12.88 34.10 -23.67
C PRO A 748 11.45 34.31 -24.19
N GLN A 749 10.76 33.22 -24.51
CA GLN A 749 9.35 33.27 -24.95
C GLN A 749 8.41 33.71 -23.81
N TYR A 750 8.76 33.36 -22.58
CA TYR A 750 8.02 33.67 -21.36
C TYR A 750 8.79 34.65 -20.48
N ASN A 751 8.09 35.42 -19.65
CA ASN A 751 8.72 36.35 -18.73
C ASN A 751 9.57 35.59 -17.68
N PRO A 752 10.88 35.88 -17.53
CA PRO A 752 11.72 35.19 -16.54
C PRO A 752 11.26 35.35 -15.09
N LEU A 753 10.58 36.46 -14.77
CA LEU A 753 10.01 36.72 -13.44
C LEU A 753 8.62 36.12 -13.28
N ASP A 754 7.94 35.84 -14.39
CA ASP A 754 6.58 35.30 -14.40
C ASP A 754 6.42 34.28 -15.55
N PRO A 755 7.00 33.08 -15.41
CA PRO A 755 7.30 32.21 -16.55
C PRO A 755 6.08 31.49 -17.13
N ASP A 756 4.88 31.79 -16.64
CA ASP A 756 3.57 31.41 -17.20
C ASP A 756 2.91 32.51 -18.05
N ILE A 757 3.50 33.71 -18.08
CA ILE A 757 3.08 34.83 -18.92
C ILE A 757 4.06 34.99 -20.09
N PRO A 758 3.58 35.16 -21.35
CA PRO A 758 4.45 35.47 -22.49
C PRO A 758 5.29 36.73 -22.25
N PHE A 759 6.51 36.77 -22.77
CA PHE A 759 7.40 37.93 -22.60
C PHE A 759 6.87 39.20 -23.27
N ASN A 760 6.19 39.04 -24.41
CA ASN A 760 5.46 40.10 -25.10
C ASN A 760 3.97 39.95 -24.75
N VAL A 761 3.45 40.84 -23.90
CA VAL A 761 2.03 40.93 -23.54
C VAL A 761 1.36 42.09 -24.26
#